data_AF-A0AAV9B3Q9-F1
#
_entry.id   AF-A0AAV9B3Q9-F1
#
_cell.length_a   1.000
_cell.length_b   1.000
_cell.length_c   1.000
_cell.angle_alpha   90.00
_cell.angle_beta   90.00
_cell.angle_gamma   90.00
#
_symmetry.space_group_name_H-M   'P 1'
#
loop_
_entity.id
_entity.type
_entity.pdbx_description
1 polymer ?
#
loop_
_entity_poly.entity_id
_entity_poly.type
_entity_poly.pdbx_seq_one_letter_code
_entity_poly.pdbx_strand_id
1 'polypeptide(L)'
;MKPLLRLSRPLQNPNFPTKTAIENFSTAIEDREEGFVKILHEVIRDKSQSWRTSIAGTPFISSRLRPLHVERVLLQTLDDPKLGLRFFNFLGLHLRFHHSLRSFSLLVHSLSNAGHLWPASSLLQTLVSRNPDPREVLESLAWAGAECRAPSDLGFDLLIQAYLQSERVLDALKVLRMSVNRGFDIKIATFGEVMNGLIKIRKFDLVVKVFAEMVRFSVRPDLSVYTALVRVFCELKDPISAREAVRQSEMNCCELSVVTYNVWIHGLCRNNRVFEAVEVKESLEGKGLKADSVTYRTLIIGLCKNGEVGNAAELLDEMLELGLSPSVAACSVVIEGLRRGGKVVEAFELVEKLGKLKIVPTLFSYNALMNSLCKDGKFDEAEMLFSKMGMMGLVANDVSYSIMIDSFCKRGKLSDAVCLLGRMNECGLKTTDHPYSSLIDAHCKSGKLIEAEGLFSEMVSRGLTPSVVTYTSLISGYCREGDLESALKLYNEMVEKGVSPNVYTFTALIGGYCYANMIDEADKLFSDMVKHNLKPSEVTYNVMIDGYCREGNISRAFELLDEMVEKGLLPDTYTYRPLITGLCMTGRVSEARRLVEDLHEEKFRLNEMCLSALLYGYCKEKKVEEARDVCKVMVERGVKMDVVCYGVLVYGVLKNHDREALFGLLQEMLNKGIKIDTVIYTSIIDMCCKAGNVKEAFLFLNKMIGDGCLPNVVTYNVLINGLCKADSVDTAELFCKEMLIRSFSPNEVTYGSFLDYLSMGGNMEEALKLHKVMLKELLANTVTYNILIKGFCRLGRTKDANDLLVEMDSNGLSPDCVSYSTLIHEYCRMGDLREAFKLWDSMLERGLKPDEAAYSLLIRGCCVNGNMKKAFKLQDEMRKTINWDVCDSLISASVVTT
;
A
#
# COMPACT_ATOMS: atom_id res chain seq x y z
N MET A 1 59.29 -4.30 24.66
CA MET A 1 60.36 -3.33 24.92
C MET A 1 60.20 -2.78 26.33
N LYS A 2 61.30 -2.86 27.11
CA LYS A 2 61.61 -2.39 28.47
C LYS A 2 60.53 -2.33 29.59
N PRO A 3 60.89 -2.86 30.79
CA PRO A 3 60.07 -2.92 32.00
C PRO A 3 60.31 -1.72 32.93
N LEU A 4 59.42 -1.48 33.90
CA LEU A 4 59.73 -0.90 35.23
C LEU A 4 58.45 -0.83 36.08
N LEU A 5 58.36 -1.69 37.10
CA LEU A 5 58.07 -1.33 38.49
C LEU A 5 58.13 -2.61 39.35
N ARG A 6 59.22 -2.72 40.12
CA ARG A 6 59.36 -3.66 41.24
C ARG A 6 58.52 -3.16 42.41
N LEU A 7 57.73 -4.05 43.01
CA LEU A 7 57.23 -4.11 44.40
C LEU A 7 56.40 -5.42 44.41
N SER A 8 56.48 -6.39 45.30
CA SER A 8 57.18 -6.67 46.55
C SER A 8 56.95 -8.16 46.83
N ARG A 9 57.77 -8.75 47.71
CA ARG A 9 57.85 -10.16 48.16
C ARG A 9 56.52 -10.94 48.27
N PRO A 10 56.56 -12.29 48.22
CA PRO A 10 55.41 -13.13 48.55
C PRO A 10 54.99 -12.81 49.98
N LEU A 11 53.74 -12.38 50.16
CA LEU A 11 53.16 -12.28 51.48
C LEU A 11 53.16 -13.69 52.08
N GLN A 12 53.95 -13.79 53.16
CA GLN A 12 54.01 -14.91 54.07
C GLN A 12 52.59 -15.36 54.45
N ASN A 13 52.46 -16.67 54.67
CA ASN A 13 51.38 -17.30 55.44
C ASN A 13 50.77 -16.32 56.46
N PRO A 14 49.46 -16.06 56.45
CA PRO A 14 48.82 -15.81 57.72
C PRO A 14 48.92 -17.13 58.47
N ASN A 15 49.84 -17.17 59.43
CA ASN A 15 49.90 -18.20 60.45
C ASN A 15 48.46 -18.53 60.87
N PHE A 16 48.07 -19.79 60.67
CA PHE A 16 46.99 -20.36 61.46
C PHE A 16 47.27 -20.03 62.92
N PRO A 17 46.29 -19.56 63.71
CA PRO A 17 46.42 -19.63 65.15
C PRO A 17 46.61 -21.11 65.47
N THR A 18 47.82 -21.47 65.89
CA THR A 18 48.07 -22.71 66.62
C THR A 18 47.10 -22.76 67.80
N LYS A 19 46.72 -23.98 68.18
CA LYS A 19 45.73 -24.40 69.17
C LYS A 19 45.95 -23.86 70.61
N THR A 20 46.65 -22.74 70.78
CA THR A 20 47.28 -22.28 72.02
C THR A 20 47.21 -20.75 72.18
N ALA A 21 46.08 -20.13 71.81
CA ALA A 21 45.83 -18.70 72.09
C ALA A 21 44.35 -18.36 72.41
N ILE A 22 43.60 -19.31 72.99
CA ILE A 22 42.30 -19.06 73.66
C ILE A 22 42.27 -19.84 74.99
N GLU A 23 43.38 -19.81 75.71
CA GLU A 23 43.39 -20.22 77.11
C GLU A 23 43.93 -19.02 77.88
N ASN A 24 42.99 -18.26 78.45
CA ASN A 24 43.12 -17.46 79.68
C ASN A 24 42.08 -16.34 79.66
N PHE A 25 40.82 -16.72 79.91
CA PHE A 25 39.86 -15.98 80.76
C PHE A 25 38.61 -16.87 80.95
N SER A 26 38.32 -17.24 82.21
CA SER A 26 37.04 -17.80 82.72
C SER A 26 36.76 -19.31 82.62
N THR A 27 37.50 -20.14 83.36
CA THR A 27 37.20 -21.57 83.62
C THR A 27 36.19 -21.83 84.76
N ALA A 28 35.41 -20.84 85.21
CA ALA A 28 34.36 -21.02 86.24
C ALA A 28 32.91 -20.87 85.71
N ILE A 29 32.75 -20.38 84.48
CA ILE A 29 31.44 -20.20 83.82
C ILE A 29 31.10 -21.42 82.95
N GLU A 30 32.09 -22.08 82.37
CA GLU A 30 31.91 -23.20 81.44
C GLU A 30 31.22 -24.43 82.09
N ASP A 31 31.59 -24.78 83.33
CA ASP A 31 30.98 -25.91 84.07
C ASP A 31 29.49 -25.69 84.41
N ARG A 32 29.08 -24.43 84.69
CA ARG A 32 27.67 -24.10 84.96
C ARG A 32 26.83 -24.01 83.69
N GLU A 33 27.44 -23.67 82.56
CA GLU A 33 26.77 -23.62 81.26
C GLU A 33 26.63 -25.02 80.64
N GLU A 34 27.55 -25.95 80.89
CA GLU A 34 27.44 -27.34 80.43
C GLU A 34 26.33 -28.13 81.14
N GLY A 35 26.15 -27.91 82.45
CA GLY A 35 25.01 -28.47 83.19
C GLY A 35 23.65 -27.97 82.68
N PHE A 36 23.56 -26.70 82.28
CA PHE A 36 22.35 -26.13 81.68
C PHE A 36 22.04 -26.71 80.29
N VAL A 37 23.06 -26.95 79.47
CA VAL A 37 22.93 -27.59 78.15
C VAL A 37 22.46 -29.05 78.29
N LYS A 38 22.95 -29.81 79.28
CA LYS A 38 22.47 -31.17 79.56
C LYS A 38 21.00 -31.20 79.96
N ILE A 39 20.56 -30.28 80.83
CA ILE A 39 19.14 -30.13 81.22
C ILE A 39 18.28 -29.82 79.97
N LEU A 40 18.74 -28.92 79.10
CA LEU A 40 18.03 -28.62 77.85
C LEU A 40 17.97 -29.84 76.92
N HIS A 41 19.05 -30.60 76.79
CA HIS A 41 19.09 -31.81 75.96
C HIS A 41 18.11 -32.89 76.44
N GLU A 42 18.04 -33.12 77.75
CA GLU A 42 17.08 -34.04 78.37
C GLU A 42 15.64 -33.58 78.14
N VAL A 43 15.34 -32.30 78.34
CA VAL A 43 14.00 -31.71 78.11
C VAL A 43 13.56 -31.81 76.64
N ILE A 44 14.49 -31.71 75.70
CA ILE A 44 14.17 -31.80 74.26
C ILE A 44 13.89 -33.24 73.83
N ARG A 45 14.54 -34.24 74.46
CA ARG A 45 14.30 -35.67 74.17
C ARG A 45 13.16 -36.28 74.96
N ASP A 46 12.73 -35.65 76.04
CA ASP A 46 11.59 -36.09 76.82
C ASP A 46 10.28 -35.98 76.00
N LYS A 47 9.67 -37.13 75.72
CA LYS A 47 8.41 -37.23 74.96
C LYS A 47 7.17 -37.04 75.84
N SER A 48 7.34 -36.92 77.16
CA SER A 48 6.24 -36.92 78.13
C SER A 48 5.66 -35.53 78.41
N GLN A 49 6.39 -34.44 78.14
CA GLN A 49 5.94 -33.07 78.38
C GLN A 49 6.01 -32.18 77.13
N SER A 50 5.09 -31.21 77.02
CA SER A 50 5.11 -30.24 75.92
C SER A 50 6.22 -29.20 76.12
N TRP A 51 6.94 -28.84 75.07
CA TRP A 51 7.99 -27.80 75.15
C TRP A 51 7.45 -26.42 75.55
N ARG A 52 6.16 -26.15 75.34
CA ARG A 52 5.50 -24.94 75.86
C ARG A 52 5.51 -24.91 77.39
N THR A 53 5.19 -26.02 78.05
CA THR A 53 5.20 -26.11 79.52
C THR A 53 6.61 -26.13 80.09
N SER A 54 7.52 -26.87 79.48
CA SER A 54 8.86 -27.12 80.06
C SER A 54 9.91 -26.06 79.70
N ILE A 55 9.72 -25.30 78.61
CA ILE A 55 10.68 -24.26 78.18
C ILE A 55 10.06 -22.86 78.30
N ALA A 56 8.82 -22.64 77.84
CA ALA A 56 8.17 -21.34 77.94
C ALA A 56 7.56 -21.07 79.33
N GLY A 57 7.10 -22.12 80.01
CA GLY A 57 6.49 -22.04 81.35
C GLY A 57 7.49 -21.91 82.51
N THR A 58 8.79 -22.12 82.28
CA THR A 58 9.83 -22.05 83.32
C THR A 58 10.68 -20.78 83.13
N PRO A 59 10.49 -19.71 83.95
CA PRO A 59 11.19 -18.43 83.79
C PRO A 59 12.72 -18.56 83.83
N PHE A 60 13.23 -19.57 84.54
CA PHE A 60 14.65 -19.89 84.62
C PHE A 60 15.27 -20.30 83.28
N ILE A 61 14.54 -21.05 82.45
CA ILE A 61 15.04 -21.56 81.17
C ILE A 61 14.88 -20.48 80.09
N SER A 62 13.74 -19.81 80.04
CA SER A 62 13.46 -18.79 79.02
C SER A 62 14.31 -17.52 79.17
N SER A 63 14.64 -17.09 80.39
CA SER A 63 15.50 -15.92 80.63
C SER A 63 17.00 -16.17 80.46
N ARG A 64 17.45 -17.43 80.53
CA ARG A 64 18.87 -17.83 80.48
C ARG A 64 19.30 -18.37 79.11
N LEU A 65 18.36 -18.60 78.20
CA LEU A 65 18.66 -19.10 76.86
C LEU A 65 19.50 -18.06 76.07
N ARG A 66 20.68 -18.48 75.62
CA ARG A 66 21.61 -17.68 74.82
C ARG A 66 21.93 -18.44 73.53
N PRO A 67 22.35 -17.76 72.44
CA PRO A 67 22.63 -18.45 71.17
C PRO A 67 23.67 -19.57 71.31
N LEU A 68 24.69 -19.39 72.17
CA LEU A 68 25.70 -20.41 72.49
C LEU A 68 25.09 -21.71 73.06
N HIS A 69 24.05 -21.61 73.89
CA HIS A 69 23.35 -22.78 74.44
C HIS A 69 22.60 -23.54 73.33
N VAL A 70 21.97 -22.82 72.41
CA VAL A 70 21.26 -23.41 71.26
C VAL A 70 22.25 -24.11 70.31
N GLU A 71 23.40 -23.49 70.04
CA GLU A 71 24.47 -24.09 69.23
C GLU A 71 24.97 -25.42 69.81
N ARG A 72 25.26 -25.45 71.13
CA ARG A 72 25.70 -26.68 71.82
C ARG A 72 24.64 -27.77 71.84
N VAL A 73 23.36 -27.41 72.01
CA VAL A 73 22.25 -28.36 71.93
C VAL A 73 22.13 -28.93 70.51
N LEU A 74 22.25 -28.11 69.47
CA LEU A 74 22.20 -28.57 68.08
C LEU A 74 23.32 -29.57 67.75
N LEU A 75 24.52 -29.36 68.30
CA LEU A 75 25.64 -30.32 68.21
C LEU A 75 25.35 -31.64 68.94
N GLN A 76 24.56 -31.63 70.01
CA GLN A 76 24.15 -32.84 70.74
C GLN A 76 22.91 -33.53 70.14
N THR A 77 22.27 -32.93 69.14
CA THR A 77 21.12 -33.48 68.38
C THR A 77 21.50 -33.90 66.96
N LEU A 78 22.79 -34.06 66.65
CA LEU A 78 23.26 -34.46 65.32
C LEU A 78 22.74 -35.83 64.86
N ASP A 79 22.30 -36.67 65.80
CA ASP A 79 21.67 -37.99 65.57
C ASP A 79 20.18 -37.90 65.17
N ASP A 80 19.47 -36.82 65.53
CA ASP A 80 18.09 -36.56 65.08
C ASP A 80 17.93 -35.11 64.56
N PRO A 81 18.20 -34.88 63.28
CA PRO A 81 18.11 -33.56 62.65
C PRO A 81 16.68 -32.98 62.66
N LYS A 82 15.64 -33.83 62.67
CA LYS A 82 14.24 -33.37 62.71
C LYS A 82 13.89 -32.83 64.08
N LEU A 83 14.41 -33.45 65.15
CA LEU A 83 14.29 -32.95 66.51
C LEU A 83 14.99 -31.59 66.65
N GLY A 84 16.21 -31.46 66.14
CA GLY A 84 16.95 -30.20 66.09
C GLY A 84 16.19 -29.10 65.34
N LEU A 85 15.60 -29.41 64.18
CA LEU A 85 14.78 -28.47 63.41
C LEU A 85 13.49 -28.05 64.15
N ARG A 86 12.79 -29.00 64.78
CA ARG A 86 11.60 -28.69 65.59
C ARG A 86 11.93 -27.77 66.75
N PHE A 87 13.03 -28.05 67.44
CA PHE A 87 13.52 -27.22 68.55
C PHE A 87 13.88 -25.82 68.07
N PHE A 88 14.64 -25.71 66.97
CA PHE A 88 15.01 -24.45 66.33
C PHE A 88 13.78 -23.61 65.95
N ASN A 89 12.80 -24.22 65.28
CA ASN A 89 11.55 -23.55 64.88
C ASN A 89 10.70 -23.15 66.09
N PHE A 90 10.63 -23.99 67.13
CA PHE A 90 9.92 -23.69 68.37
C PHE A 90 10.48 -22.44 69.04
N LEU A 91 11.81 -22.34 69.19
CA LEU A 91 12.46 -21.16 69.76
C LEU A 91 12.20 -19.90 68.92
N GLY A 92 12.30 -20.00 67.60
CA GLY A 92 12.08 -18.86 66.70
C GLY A 92 10.63 -18.38 66.65
N LEU A 93 9.67 -19.30 66.50
CA LEU A 93 8.25 -18.97 66.29
C LEU A 93 7.49 -18.71 67.58
N HIS A 94 7.78 -19.45 68.66
CA HIS A 94 7.02 -19.36 69.91
C HIS A 94 7.70 -18.51 70.99
N LEU A 95 9.03 -18.39 70.98
CA LEU A 95 9.79 -17.58 71.94
C LEU A 95 10.41 -16.32 71.32
N ARG A 96 10.18 -16.05 70.02
CA ARG A 96 10.80 -14.94 69.26
C ARG A 96 12.32 -14.87 69.42
N PHE A 97 12.97 -16.02 69.57
CA PHE A 97 14.40 -16.10 69.83
C PHE A 97 15.21 -15.76 68.57
N HIS A 98 16.24 -14.91 68.72
CA HIS A 98 17.15 -14.55 67.65
C HIS A 98 18.30 -15.58 67.54
N HIS A 99 18.15 -16.49 66.59
CA HIS A 99 19.16 -17.49 66.23
C HIS A 99 20.42 -16.85 65.63
N SER A 100 21.61 -17.34 66.03
CA SER A 100 22.92 -16.95 65.48
C SER A 100 23.16 -17.55 64.10
N LEU A 101 24.04 -16.95 63.28
CA LEU A 101 24.46 -17.52 62.00
C LEU A 101 24.98 -18.96 62.16
N ARG A 102 25.74 -19.20 63.23
CA ARG A 102 26.30 -20.52 63.55
C ARG A 102 25.23 -21.57 63.82
N SER A 103 24.15 -21.22 64.54
CA SER A 103 23.03 -22.13 64.77
C SER A 103 22.29 -22.52 63.47
N PHE A 104 22.15 -21.58 62.52
CA PHE A 104 21.66 -21.90 61.18
C PHE A 104 22.62 -22.84 60.43
N SER A 105 23.92 -22.52 60.43
CA SER A 105 24.95 -23.31 59.73
C SER A 105 25.06 -24.75 60.24
N LEU A 106 25.01 -24.96 61.57
CA LEU A 106 25.04 -26.30 62.19
C LEU A 106 23.82 -27.13 61.80
N LEU A 107 22.63 -26.53 61.82
CA LEU A 107 21.39 -27.22 61.47
C LEU A 107 21.32 -27.55 59.97
N VAL A 108 21.83 -26.66 59.10
CA VAL A 108 21.92 -26.90 57.65
C VAL A 108 22.84 -28.09 57.35
N HIS A 109 24.00 -28.20 58.00
CA HIS A 109 24.88 -29.38 57.84
C HIS A 109 24.23 -30.66 58.37
N SER A 110 23.60 -30.61 59.55
CA SER A 110 22.88 -31.75 60.13
C SER A 110 21.74 -32.25 59.22
N LEU A 111 20.95 -31.34 58.64
CA LEU A 111 19.85 -31.68 57.73
C LEU A 111 20.35 -32.17 56.37
N SER A 112 21.40 -31.55 55.82
CA SER A 112 22.02 -31.97 54.56
C SER A 112 22.61 -33.37 54.67
N ASN A 113 23.30 -33.69 55.77
CA ASN A 113 23.84 -35.02 56.05
C ASN A 113 22.76 -36.11 56.15
N ALA A 114 21.59 -35.76 56.68
CA ALA A 114 20.46 -36.68 56.78
C ALA A 114 19.59 -36.75 55.50
N GLY A 115 20.00 -36.07 54.42
CA GLY A 115 19.27 -36.05 53.14
C GLY A 115 18.01 -35.16 53.13
N HIS A 116 17.79 -34.33 54.16
CA HIS A 116 16.66 -33.41 54.24
C HIS A 116 16.97 -32.07 53.56
N LEU A 117 17.03 -32.08 52.23
CA LEU A 117 17.44 -30.92 51.42
C LEU A 117 16.43 -29.77 51.43
N TRP A 118 15.13 -30.06 51.45
CA TRP A 118 14.10 -29.01 51.44
C TRP A 118 14.10 -28.18 52.73
N PRO A 119 14.11 -28.77 53.95
CA PRO A 119 14.26 -27.99 55.18
C PRO A 119 15.57 -27.20 55.24
N ALA A 120 16.68 -27.77 54.79
CA ALA A 120 17.97 -27.08 54.74
C ALA A 120 17.92 -25.86 53.80
N SER A 121 17.34 -26.01 52.61
CA SER A 121 17.15 -24.92 51.65
C SER A 121 16.25 -23.81 52.22
N SER A 122 15.13 -24.15 52.86
CA SER A 122 14.22 -23.17 53.47
C SER A 122 14.87 -22.36 54.61
N LEU A 123 15.71 -23.01 55.43
CA LEU A 123 16.51 -22.33 56.46
C LEU A 123 17.51 -21.34 55.84
N LEU A 124 18.18 -21.75 54.76
CA LEU A 124 19.12 -20.88 54.05
C LEU A 124 18.42 -19.71 53.36
N GLN A 125 17.24 -19.91 52.76
CA GLN A 125 16.41 -18.81 52.25
C GLN A 125 16.03 -17.83 53.37
N THR A 126 15.63 -18.35 54.52
CA THR A 126 15.31 -17.52 55.70
C THR A 126 16.54 -16.74 56.15
N LEU A 127 17.74 -17.34 56.12
CA LEU A 127 18.99 -16.68 56.45
C LEU A 127 19.36 -15.59 55.44
N VAL A 128 19.27 -15.89 54.14
CA VAL A 128 19.56 -14.94 53.04
C VAL A 128 18.59 -13.75 53.06
N SER A 129 17.32 -13.97 53.41
CA SER A 129 16.32 -12.91 53.55
C SER A 129 16.64 -11.90 54.66
N ARG A 130 17.45 -12.29 55.66
CA ARG A 130 17.93 -11.39 56.73
C ARG A 130 19.10 -10.50 56.31
N ASN A 131 19.54 -10.64 55.05
CA ASN A 131 20.61 -9.87 54.43
C ASN A 131 21.97 -9.82 55.18
N PRO A 132 22.51 -10.94 55.70
CA PRO A 132 23.87 -10.98 56.25
C PRO A 132 24.96 -10.84 55.17
N ASP A 133 26.21 -10.49 55.55
CA ASP A 133 27.35 -10.47 54.60
C ASP A 133 27.63 -11.89 54.10
N PRO A 134 27.63 -12.13 52.77
CA PRO A 134 27.88 -13.46 52.21
C PRO A 134 29.21 -14.11 52.67
N ARG A 135 30.21 -13.29 53.01
CA ARG A 135 31.49 -13.79 53.56
C ARG A 135 31.30 -14.43 54.94
N GLU A 136 30.58 -13.75 55.83
CA GLU A 136 30.32 -14.23 57.19
C GLU A 136 29.45 -15.49 57.19
N VAL A 137 28.45 -15.55 56.30
CA VAL A 137 27.60 -16.74 56.13
C VAL A 137 28.43 -17.94 55.66
N LEU A 138 29.31 -17.74 54.68
CA LEU A 138 30.18 -18.80 54.17
C LEU A 138 31.19 -19.26 55.24
N GLU A 139 31.76 -18.33 55.99
CA GLU A 139 32.70 -18.63 57.08
C GLU A 139 32.03 -19.41 58.21
N SER A 140 30.83 -18.99 58.62
CA SER A 140 30.01 -19.72 59.58
C SER A 140 29.65 -21.12 59.08
N LEU A 141 29.30 -21.27 57.79
CA LEU A 141 28.97 -22.56 57.20
C LEU A 141 30.19 -23.50 57.10
N ALA A 142 31.35 -22.97 56.70
CA ALA A 142 32.58 -23.74 56.65
C ALA A 142 33.04 -24.20 58.04
N TRP A 143 32.96 -23.31 59.03
CA TRP A 143 33.39 -23.59 60.39
C TRP A 143 32.44 -24.57 61.09
N ALA A 144 31.13 -24.42 60.90
CA ALA A 144 30.13 -25.39 61.39
C ALA A 144 30.31 -26.77 60.75
N GLY A 145 30.77 -26.85 59.50
CA GLY A 145 31.08 -28.11 58.83
C GLY A 145 32.23 -28.87 59.51
N ALA A 146 33.26 -28.17 59.98
CA ALA A 146 34.41 -28.76 60.67
C ALA A 146 34.07 -29.32 62.06
N GLU A 147 33.01 -28.82 62.71
CA GLU A 147 32.52 -29.34 63.99
C GLU A 147 31.52 -30.51 63.82
N CYS A 148 30.91 -30.67 62.65
CA CYS A 148 30.02 -31.78 62.34
C CYS A 148 30.82 -33.06 62.06
N ARG A 149 30.34 -34.23 62.53
CA ARG A 149 31.03 -35.54 62.33
C ARG A 149 31.26 -35.93 60.86
N ALA A 150 30.47 -35.37 59.94
CA ALA A 150 30.65 -35.49 58.50
C ALA A 150 30.36 -34.12 57.86
N PRO A 151 31.35 -33.38 57.35
CA PRO A 151 31.08 -32.16 56.59
C PRO A 151 30.42 -32.53 55.26
N SER A 152 29.29 -31.89 54.93
CA SER A 152 28.67 -32.02 53.60
C SER A 152 28.92 -30.77 52.77
N ASP A 153 29.59 -30.95 51.64
CA ASP A 153 29.80 -29.86 50.69
C ASP A 153 28.50 -29.38 50.02
N LEU A 154 27.43 -30.19 50.11
CA LEU A 154 26.10 -29.88 49.60
C LEU A 154 25.47 -28.63 50.25
N GLY A 155 25.88 -28.30 51.48
CA GLY A 155 25.44 -27.08 52.15
C GLY A 155 25.85 -25.81 51.38
N PHE A 156 26.99 -25.83 50.69
CA PHE A 156 27.47 -24.71 49.89
C PHE A 156 26.69 -24.55 48.58
N ASP A 157 26.33 -25.67 47.91
CA ASP A 157 25.45 -25.66 46.75
C ASP A 157 24.08 -25.04 47.09
N LEU A 158 23.45 -25.51 48.18
CA LEU A 158 22.15 -25.00 48.64
C LEU A 158 22.22 -23.51 49.03
N LEU A 159 23.35 -23.05 49.57
CA LEU A 159 23.55 -21.63 49.88
C LEU A 159 23.60 -20.78 48.61
N ILE A 160 24.34 -21.23 47.59
CA ILE A 160 24.42 -20.54 46.29
C ILE A 160 23.03 -20.50 45.64
N GLN A 161 22.29 -21.62 45.68
CA GLN A 161 20.91 -21.68 45.18
C GLN A 161 19.96 -20.74 45.93
N ALA A 162 20.08 -20.63 47.26
CA ALA A 162 19.26 -19.71 48.05
C ALA A 162 19.52 -18.23 47.66
N TYR A 163 20.76 -17.86 47.36
CA TYR A 163 21.08 -16.52 46.82
C TYR A 163 20.51 -16.30 45.42
N LEU A 164 20.58 -17.31 44.53
CA LEU A 164 20.00 -17.23 43.18
C LEU A 164 18.47 -17.10 43.21
N GLN A 165 17.80 -17.85 44.08
CA GLN A 165 16.34 -17.78 44.27
C GLN A 165 15.89 -16.44 44.87
N SER A 166 16.77 -15.77 45.61
CA SER A 166 16.53 -14.42 46.15
C SER A 166 16.94 -13.30 45.17
N GLU A 167 17.18 -13.61 43.89
CA GLU A 167 17.64 -12.70 42.82
C GLU A 167 19.00 -12.01 43.07
N ARG A 168 19.76 -12.45 44.07
CA ARG A 168 21.08 -11.90 44.44
C ARG A 168 22.24 -12.61 43.73
N VAL A 169 22.26 -12.52 42.41
CA VAL A 169 23.20 -13.28 41.55
C VAL A 169 24.68 -12.93 41.79
N LEU A 170 25.02 -11.66 42.06
CA LEU A 170 26.42 -11.26 42.30
C LEU A 170 26.95 -11.77 43.63
N ASP A 171 26.09 -11.87 44.64
CA ASP A 171 26.44 -12.46 45.94
C ASP A 171 26.62 -13.98 45.81
N ALA A 172 25.74 -14.63 45.04
CA ALA A 172 25.90 -16.04 44.68
C ALA A 172 27.25 -16.31 43.99
N LEU A 173 27.67 -15.45 43.07
CA LEU A 173 28.97 -15.53 42.40
C LEU A 173 30.14 -15.32 43.38
N LYS A 174 30.02 -14.37 44.32
CA LYS A 174 31.03 -14.12 45.35
C LYS A 174 31.21 -15.35 46.24
N VAL A 175 30.10 -15.96 46.67
CA VAL A 175 30.09 -17.19 47.47
C VAL A 175 30.70 -18.35 46.69
N LEU A 176 30.30 -18.57 45.43
CA LEU A 176 30.87 -19.60 44.55
C LEU A 176 32.40 -19.51 44.47
N ARG A 177 32.94 -18.32 44.15
CA ARG A 177 34.39 -18.09 44.05
C ARG A 177 35.13 -18.37 45.35
N MET A 178 34.55 -17.94 46.46
CA MET A 178 35.15 -18.15 47.77
C MET A 178 35.12 -19.62 48.17
N SER A 179 34.05 -20.35 47.86
CA SER A 179 33.95 -21.79 48.13
C SER A 179 34.98 -22.58 47.31
N VAL A 180 35.11 -22.29 46.02
CA VAL A 180 36.06 -22.97 45.13
C VAL A 180 37.52 -22.66 45.51
N ASN A 181 37.84 -21.40 45.85
CA ASN A 181 39.19 -21.04 46.31
C ASN A 181 39.60 -21.72 47.63
N ARG A 182 38.63 -22.15 48.44
CA ARG A 182 38.86 -22.90 49.68
C ARG A 182 38.91 -24.43 49.46
N GLY A 183 38.69 -24.89 48.22
CA GLY A 183 38.79 -26.30 47.84
C GLY A 183 37.54 -27.14 48.11
N PHE A 184 36.35 -26.52 48.25
CA PHE A 184 35.09 -27.27 48.39
C PHE A 184 34.59 -27.80 47.03
N ASP A 185 34.07 -29.02 47.01
CA ASP A 185 33.52 -29.65 45.80
C ASP A 185 32.10 -29.14 45.51
N ILE A 186 32.01 -28.14 44.63
CA ILE A 186 30.73 -27.57 44.17
C ILE A 186 30.21 -28.34 42.94
N LYS A 187 28.91 -28.62 42.90
CA LYS A 187 28.29 -29.33 41.77
C LYS A 187 28.34 -28.50 40.49
N ILE A 188 28.54 -29.18 39.36
CA ILE A 188 28.54 -28.58 38.02
C ILE A 188 27.20 -27.85 37.72
N ALA A 189 26.07 -28.41 38.15
CA ALA A 189 24.75 -27.79 37.99
C ALA A 189 24.68 -26.39 38.62
N THR A 190 25.33 -26.19 39.78
CA THR A 190 25.41 -24.91 40.49
C THR A 190 26.16 -23.85 39.68
N PHE A 191 27.24 -24.24 38.98
CA PHE A 191 27.93 -23.34 38.03
C PHE A 191 27.00 -22.93 36.88
N GLY A 192 26.27 -23.89 36.29
CA GLY A 192 25.31 -23.62 35.22
C GLY A 192 24.16 -22.69 35.66
N GLU A 193 23.64 -22.86 36.87
CA GLU A 193 22.60 -21.99 37.45
C GLU A 193 23.10 -20.55 37.69
N VAL A 194 24.32 -20.39 38.21
CA VAL A 194 24.96 -19.07 38.37
C VAL A 194 25.19 -18.40 37.02
N MET A 195 25.69 -19.13 36.03
CA MET A 195 25.88 -18.61 34.67
C MET A 195 24.56 -18.16 34.04
N ASN A 196 23.49 -18.96 34.18
CA ASN A 196 22.15 -18.58 33.72
C ASN A 196 21.62 -17.33 34.45
N GLY A 197 21.85 -17.22 35.76
CA GLY A 197 21.56 -16.00 36.52
C GLY A 197 22.30 -14.77 35.99
N LEU A 198 23.59 -14.91 35.69
CA LEU A 198 24.42 -13.85 35.10
C LEU A 198 23.98 -13.45 33.70
N ILE A 199 23.54 -14.41 32.88
CA ILE A 199 22.94 -14.16 31.56
C ILE A 199 21.66 -13.33 31.68
N LYS A 200 20.79 -13.64 32.65
CA LYS A 200 19.55 -12.87 32.89
C LYS A 200 19.83 -11.41 33.23
N ILE A 201 20.86 -11.13 34.03
CA ILE A 201 21.29 -9.76 34.36
C ILE A 201 22.23 -9.14 33.31
N ARG A 202 22.42 -9.79 32.15
CA ARG A 202 23.27 -9.35 31.03
C ARG A 202 24.73 -9.05 31.41
N LYS A 203 25.31 -9.80 32.36
CA LYS A 203 26.73 -9.68 32.75
C LYS A 203 27.60 -10.73 32.05
N PHE A 204 27.68 -10.61 30.72
CA PHE A 204 28.33 -11.58 29.84
C PHE A 204 29.83 -11.82 30.12
N ASP A 205 30.60 -10.77 30.41
CA ASP A 205 32.03 -10.89 30.72
C ASP A 205 32.31 -11.75 31.98
N LEU A 206 31.40 -11.68 32.96
CA LEU A 206 31.52 -12.47 34.18
C LEU A 206 31.25 -13.95 33.92
N VAL A 207 30.37 -14.27 32.96
CA VAL A 207 30.08 -15.67 32.57
C VAL A 207 31.31 -16.33 31.97
N VAL A 208 32.01 -15.64 31.07
CA VAL A 208 33.26 -16.15 30.46
C VAL A 208 34.34 -16.34 31.53
N LYS A 209 34.45 -15.43 32.50
CA LYS A 209 35.38 -15.57 33.63
C LYS A 209 35.05 -16.76 34.52
N VAL A 210 33.76 -16.99 34.82
CA VAL A 210 33.31 -18.15 35.60
C VAL A 210 33.66 -19.46 34.88
N PHE A 211 33.50 -19.51 33.56
CA PHE A 211 33.91 -20.68 32.78
C PHE A 211 35.44 -20.90 32.81
N ALA A 212 36.24 -19.84 32.64
CA ALA A 212 37.69 -19.94 32.73
C ALA A 212 38.15 -20.40 34.13
N GLU A 213 37.48 -19.93 35.18
CA GLU A 213 37.68 -20.40 36.56
C GLU A 213 37.34 -21.89 36.68
N MET A 214 36.18 -22.34 36.18
CA MET A 214 35.77 -23.74 36.17
C MET A 214 36.81 -24.67 35.51
N VAL A 215 37.34 -24.29 34.35
CA VAL A 215 38.39 -25.04 33.64
C VAL A 215 39.70 -25.04 34.42
N ARG A 216 40.09 -23.91 35.03
CA ARG A 216 41.30 -23.80 35.86
C ARG A 216 41.26 -24.71 37.09
N PHE A 217 40.08 -24.93 37.66
CA PHE A 217 39.88 -25.82 38.80
C PHE A 217 39.61 -27.29 38.39
N SER A 218 39.85 -27.65 37.12
CA SER A 218 39.70 -29.02 36.58
C SER A 218 38.27 -29.59 36.68
N VAL A 219 37.25 -28.75 36.80
CA VAL A 219 35.85 -29.18 36.80
C VAL A 219 35.40 -29.37 35.35
N ARG A 220 34.99 -30.59 34.97
CA ARG A 220 34.54 -30.89 33.60
C ARG A 220 33.21 -30.19 33.30
N PRO A 221 33.13 -29.31 32.29
CA PRO A 221 31.87 -28.67 31.90
C PRO A 221 30.88 -29.67 31.32
N ASP A 222 29.60 -29.50 31.67
CA ASP A 222 28.50 -30.22 31.04
C ASP A 222 27.95 -29.44 29.82
N LEU A 223 27.00 -30.07 29.12
CA LEU A 223 26.37 -29.47 27.94
C LEU A 223 25.58 -28.19 28.26
N SER A 224 25.09 -28.03 29.49
CA SER A 224 24.32 -26.85 29.91
C SER A 224 25.22 -25.62 30.00
N VAL A 225 26.45 -25.79 30.52
CA VAL A 225 27.48 -24.76 30.60
C VAL A 225 27.91 -24.33 29.20
N TYR A 226 28.14 -25.29 28.29
CA TYR A 226 28.47 -24.97 26.89
C TYR A 226 27.33 -24.26 26.15
N THR A 227 26.09 -24.67 26.35
CA THR A 227 24.92 -24.00 25.76
C THR A 227 24.77 -22.57 26.28
N ALA A 228 25.03 -22.34 27.56
CA ALA A 228 25.06 -21.00 28.15
C ALA A 228 26.18 -20.14 27.53
N LEU A 229 27.38 -20.69 27.31
CA LEU A 229 28.48 -19.98 26.63
C LEU A 229 28.14 -19.60 25.19
N VAL A 230 27.58 -20.53 24.40
CA VAL A 230 27.15 -20.25 23.02
C VAL A 230 26.17 -19.09 23.00
N ARG A 231 25.18 -19.08 23.90
CA ARG A 231 24.22 -17.97 24.04
C ARG A 231 24.92 -16.64 24.33
N VAL A 232 25.91 -16.64 25.22
CA VAL A 232 26.69 -15.44 25.58
C VAL A 232 27.47 -14.91 24.38
N PHE A 233 28.21 -15.78 23.70
CA PHE A 233 29.01 -15.38 22.54
C PHE A 233 28.14 -14.89 21.37
N CYS A 234 26.96 -15.46 21.18
CA CYS A 234 25.98 -14.96 20.22
C CYS A 234 25.49 -13.53 20.55
N GLU A 235 25.23 -13.22 21.82
CA GLU A 235 24.86 -11.85 22.25
C GLU A 235 26.04 -10.87 22.15
N LEU A 236 27.27 -11.34 22.36
CA LEU A 236 28.49 -10.55 22.19
C LEU A 236 28.90 -10.37 20.71
N LYS A 237 28.17 -10.97 19.76
CA LYS A 237 28.48 -10.99 18.33
C LYS A 237 29.87 -11.57 18.00
N ASP A 238 30.32 -12.53 18.80
CA ASP A 238 31.59 -13.26 18.58
C ASP A 238 31.31 -14.70 18.14
N PRO A 239 31.17 -14.94 16.83
CA PRO A 239 30.86 -16.26 16.29
C PRO A 239 32.05 -17.22 16.34
N ILE A 240 33.29 -16.72 16.39
CA ILE A 240 34.49 -17.55 16.42
C ILE A 240 34.57 -18.25 17.77
N SER A 241 34.39 -17.49 18.85
CA SER A 241 34.35 -18.06 20.21
C SER A 241 33.13 -18.96 20.42
N ALA A 242 31.98 -18.66 19.80
CA ALA A 242 30.83 -19.56 19.81
C ALA A 242 31.12 -20.90 19.13
N ARG A 243 31.75 -20.88 17.95
CA ARG A 243 32.16 -22.08 17.21
C ARG A 243 33.16 -22.92 17.99
N GLU A 244 34.13 -22.27 18.62
CA GLU A 244 35.12 -22.96 19.46
C GLU A 244 34.46 -23.58 20.70
N ALA A 245 33.51 -22.90 21.34
CA ALA A 245 32.76 -23.46 22.47
C ALA A 245 31.98 -24.73 22.08
N VAL A 246 31.36 -24.76 20.89
CA VAL A 246 30.72 -25.98 20.37
C VAL A 246 31.76 -27.07 20.10
N ARG A 247 32.89 -26.74 19.45
CA ARG A 247 33.97 -27.71 19.18
C ARG A 247 34.56 -28.32 20.47
N GLN A 248 34.72 -27.52 21.51
CA GLN A 248 35.18 -27.98 22.83
C GLN A 248 34.15 -28.90 23.51
N SER A 249 32.85 -28.63 23.34
CA SER A 249 31.80 -29.53 23.82
C SER A 249 31.85 -30.91 23.14
N GLU A 250 32.20 -30.95 21.85
CA GLU A 250 32.34 -32.19 21.06
C GLU A 250 33.57 -33.00 21.48
N MET A 251 34.71 -32.33 21.67
CA MET A 251 35.96 -32.98 22.10
C MET A 251 35.88 -33.55 23.52
N ASN A 252 35.05 -32.96 24.38
CA ASN A 252 34.88 -33.39 25.76
C ASN A 252 33.87 -34.56 25.94
N CYS A 253 33.44 -35.19 24.85
CA CYS A 253 32.50 -36.33 24.85
C CYS A 253 31.13 -36.01 25.48
N CYS A 254 30.66 -34.76 25.42
CA CYS A 254 29.28 -34.46 25.81
C CYS A 254 28.29 -35.07 24.79
N GLU A 255 27.14 -35.56 25.25
CA GLU A 255 26.05 -35.95 24.33
C GLU A 255 25.64 -34.75 23.48
N LEU A 256 25.68 -34.89 22.15
CA LEU A 256 25.32 -33.81 21.24
C LEU A 256 23.82 -33.52 21.36
N SER A 257 23.45 -32.24 21.54
CA SER A 257 22.05 -31.82 21.58
C SER A 257 21.71 -30.85 20.46
N VAL A 258 20.61 -31.14 19.78
CA VAL A 258 19.98 -30.23 18.79
C VAL A 258 19.68 -28.85 19.40
N VAL A 259 19.43 -28.77 20.72
CA VAL A 259 19.13 -27.50 21.42
C VAL A 259 20.33 -26.54 21.38
N THR A 260 21.55 -27.04 21.60
CA THR A 260 22.77 -26.22 21.59
C THR A 260 23.01 -25.62 20.20
N TYR A 261 22.80 -26.42 19.15
CA TYR A 261 22.88 -26.00 17.76
C TYR A 261 21.77 -25.01 17.39
N ASN A 262 20.53 -25.22 17.84
CA ASN A 262 19.42 -24.27 17.63
C ASN A 262 19.70 -22.90 18.28
N VAL A 263 20.30 -22.88 19.47
CA VAL A 263 20.74 -21.63 20.12
C VAL A 263 21.80 -20.91 19.29
N TRP A 264 22.75 -21.66 18.72
CA TRP A 264 23.78 -21.11 17.86
C TRP A 264 23.21 -20.55 16.55
N ILE A 265 22.36 -21.32 15.86
CA ILE A 265 21.64 -20.93 14.64
C ILE A 265 20.82 -19.66 14.88
N HIS A 266 20.05 -19.60 15.97
CA HIS A 266 19.28 -18.41 16.32
C HIS A 266 20.17 -17.17 16.50
N GLY A 267 21.31 -17.34 17.18
CA GLY A 267 22.30 -16.27 17.38
C GLY A 267 22.91 -15.79 16.07
N LEU A 268 23.27 -16.70 15.17
CA LEU A 268 23.80 -16.38 13.83
C LEU A 268 22.78 -15.63 12.98
N CYS A 269 21.52 -16.09 12.95
CA CYS A 269 20.42 -15.42 12.25
C CYS A 269 20.22 -13.98 12.75
N ARG A 270 20.23 -13.77 14.07
CA ARG A 270 20.08 -12.43 14.68
C ARG A 270 21.25 -11.49 14.38
N ASN A 271 22.43 -12.04 14.11
CA ASN A 271 23.64 -11.30 13.77
C ASN A 271 23.84 -11.13 12.25
N ASN A 272 22.81 -11.35 11.44
CA ASN A 272 22.82 -11.26 9.98
C ASN A 272 23.80 -12.23 9.28
N ARG A 273 24.16 -13.35 9.91
CA ARG A 273 25.08 -14.36 9.36
C ARG A 273 24.32 -15.65 9.04
N VAL A 274 23.33 -15.54 8.17
CA VAL A 274 22.37 -16.62 7.87
C VAL A 274 22.96 -17.78 7.07
N PHE A 275 23.91 -17.53 6.15
CA PHE A 275 24.55 -18.61 5.40
C PHE A 275 25.36 -19.54 6.30
N GLU A 276 26.09 -18.99 7.28
CA GLU A 276 26.76 -19.80 8.30
C GLU A 276 25.77 -20.56 9.18
N ALA A 277 24.56 -20.03 9.40
CA ALA A 277 23.53 -20.76 10.12
C ALA A 277 23.02 -21.98 9.33
N VAL A 278 22.97 -21.90 7.99
CA VAL A 278 22.64 -23.02 7.09
C VAL A 278 23.77 -24.07 7.11
N GLU A 279 25.04 -23.66 7.04
CA GLU A 279 26.19 -24.58 7.18
C GLU A 279 26.16 -25.35 8.50
N VAL A 280 25.74 -24.67 9.59
CA VAL A 280 25.59 -25.31 10.91
C VAL A 280 24.48 -26.37 10.91
N LYS A 281 23.40 -26.18 10.13
CA LYS A 281 22.36 -27.20 9.92
C LYS A 281 22.89 -28.38 9.12
N GLU A 282 23.65 -28.16 8.05
CA GLU A 282 24.27 -29.25 7.27
C GLU A 282 25.27 -30.05 8.13
N SER A 283 26.04 -29.36 8.96
CA SER A 283 26.94 -30.01 9.93
C SER A 283 26.19 -30.85 10.98
N LEU A 284 24.93 -30.55 11.27
CA LEU A 284 24.12 -31.31 12.22
C LEU A 284 23.75 -32.69 11.66
N GLU A 285 23.37 -32.75 10.38
CA GLU A 285 23.08 -34.00 9.65
C GLU A 285 24.31 -34.89 9.52
N GLY A 286 25.46 -34.31 9.18
CA GLY A 286 26.73 -35.04 9.09
C GLY A 286 27.18 -35.68 10.42
N LYS A 287 26.65 -35.20 11.55
CA LYS A 287 26.94 -35.71 12.91
C LYS A 287 25.88 -36.69 13.43
N GLY A 288 24.92 -37.10 12.61
CA GLY A 288 23.89 -38.07 12.97
C GLY A 288 22.76 -37.52 13.83
N LEU A 289 22.70 -36.20 14.03
CA LEU A 289 21.54 -35.51 14.59
C LEU A 289 20.56 -35.17 13.47
N LYS A 290 19.25 -35.15 13.74
CA LYS A 290 18.24 -34.71 12.78
C LYS A 290 17.76 -33.32 13.14
N ALA A 291 17.72 -32.42 12.14
CA ALA A 291 17.14 -31.10 12.30
C ALA A 291 15.65 -31.25 12.67
N ASP A 292 15.21 -30.47 13.67
CA ASP A 292 13.83 -30.49 14.14
C ASP A 292 13.03 -29.31 13.57
N SER A 293 11.72 -29.28 13.83
CA SER A 293 10.84 -28.18 13.39
C SER A 293 11.32 -26.80 13.91
N VAL A 294 12.02 -26.77 15.05
CA VAL A 294 12.56 -25.53 15.63
C VAL A 294 13.79 -25.04 14.86
N THR A 295 14.66 -25.94 14.39
CA THR A 295 15.80 -25.63 13.51
C THR A 295 15.32 -24.93 12.24
N TYR A 296 14.43 -25.56 11.47
CA TYR A 296 13.90 -24.98 10.22
C TYR A 296 13.15 -23.67 10.46
N ARG A 297 12.28 -23.61 11.49
CA ARG A 297 11.56 -22.37 11.85
C ARG A 297 12.51 -21.20 12.10
N THR A 298 13.61 -21.45 12.81
CA THR A 298 14.57 -20.41 13.18
C THR A 298 15.35 -19.91 11.96
N LEU A 299 15.74 -20.82 11.06
CA LEU A 299 16.42 -20.48 9.81
C LEU A 299 15.52 -19.71 8.86
N ILE A 300 14.30 -20.18 8.63
CA ILE A 300 13.32 -19.54 7.74
C ILE A 300 13.04 -18.10 8.18
N ILE A 301 12.76 -17.89 9.47
CA ILE A 301 12.52 -16.54 10.01
C ILE A 301 13.77 -15.66 9.89
N GLY A 302 14.97 -16.22 10.12
CA GLY A 302 16.24 -15.52 9.98
C GLY A 302 16.52 -15.06 8.55
N LEU A 303 16.36 -15.97 7.58
CA LEU A 303 16.58 -15.71 6.16
C LEU A 303 15.61 -14.65 5.61
N CYS A 304 14.32 -14.76 5.92
CA CYS A 304 13.34 -13.75 5.48
C CYS A 304 13.62 -12.36 6.07
N LYS A 305 14.08 -12.26 7.33
CA LYS A 305 14.46 -10.97 7.93
C LYS A 305 15.66 -10.32 7.25
N ASN A 306 16.54 -11.12 6.66
CA ASN A 306 17.73 -10.64 5.95
C ASN A 306 17.50 -10.45 4.45
N GLY A 307 16.26 -10.64 3.96
CA GLY A 307 15.90 -10.47 2.55
C GLY A 307 16.15 -11.69 1.65
N GLU A 308 16.71 -12.78 2.20
CA GLU A 308 17.02 -14.02 1.46
C GLU A 308 15.80 -14.93 1.39
N VAL A 309 14.74 -14.46 0.73
CA VAL A 309 13.44 -15.13 0.73
C VAL A 309 13.44 -16.41 -0.12
N GLY A 310 14.24 -16.48 -1.19
CA GLY A 310 14.35 -17.67 -2.04
C GLY A 310 14.83 -18.89 -1.26
N ASN A 311 15.97 -18.75 -0.59
CA ASN A 311 16.54 -19.81 0.26
C ASN A 311 15.60 -20.18 1.43
N ALA A 312 14.81 -19.23 1.94
CA ALA A 312 13.82 -19.51 2.97
C ALA A 312 12.66 -20.37 2.45
N ALA A 313 12.26 -20.21 1.18
CA ALA A 313 11.26 -21.04 0.53
C ALA A 313 11.81 -22.46 0.25
N GLU A 314 13.06 -22.58 -0.20
CA GLU A 314 13.73 -23.87 -0.39
C GLU A 314 13.81 -24.68 0.91
N LEU A 315 14.20 -24.06 2.03
CA LEU A 315 14.22 -24.72 3.34
C LEU A 315 12.81 -25.11 3.83
N LEU A 316 11.78 -24.36 3.44
CA LEU A 316 10.40 -24.73 3.74
C LEU A 316 9.96 -25.95 2.91
N ASP A 317 10.37 -26.03 1.66
CA ASP A 317 10.12 -27.19 0.80
C ASP A 317 10.85 -28.44 1.30
N GLU A 318 12.11 -28.32 1.69
CA GLU A 318 12.88 -29.39 2.32
C GLU A 318 12.20 -29.88 3.61
N MET A 319 11.73 -28.96 4.44
CA MET A 319 10.99 -29.28 5.67
C MET A 319 9.73 -30.11 5.38
N LEU A 320 9.02 -29.79 4.29
CA LEU A 320 7.82 -30.51 3.85
C LEU A 320 8.14 -31.90 3.29
N GLU A 321 9.21 -32.04 2.52
CA GLU A 321 9.67 -33.33 1.99
C GLU A 321 10.07 -34.30 3.10
N LEU A 322 10.64 -33.79 4.19
CA LEU A 322 10.98 -34.56 5.38
C LEU A 322 9.76 -34.90 6.26
N GLY A 323 8.56 -34.45 5.90
CA GLY A 323 7.31 -34.70 6.64
C GLY A 323 7.20 -33.91 7.95
N LEU A 324 8.01 -32.86 8.14
CA LEU A 324 7.92 -31.98 9.30
C LEU A 324 6.78 -30.97 9.09
N SER A 325 5.99 -30.69 10.13
CA SER A 325 4.91 -29.69 10.05
C SER A 325 5.46 -28.27 10.21
N PRO A 326 5.40 -27.40 9.17
CA PRO A 326 5.86 -26.04 9.30
C PRO A 326 4.90 -25.23 10.18
N SER A 327 5.49 -24.39 11.02
CA SER A 327 4.71 -23.49 11.86
C SER A 327 4.02 -22.42 11.02
N VAL A 328 2.78 -22.05 11.37
CA VAL A 328 2.02 -20.97 10.72
C VAL A 328 2.82 -19.66 10.63
N ALA A 329 3.63 -19.38 11.66
CA ALA A 329 4.50 -18.21 11.71
C ALA A 329 5.61 -18.24 10.64
N ALA A 330 6.25 -19.40 10.41
CA ALA A 330 7.28 -19.55 9.39
C ALA A 330 6.69 -19.35 7.99
N CYS A 331 5.56 -20.01 7.68
CA CYS A 331 4.87 -19.86 6.41
C CYS A 331 4.43 -18.42 6.15
N SER A 332 3.83 -17.77 7.15
CA SER A 332 3.35 -16.38 7.03
C SER A 332 4.49 -15.39 6.77
N VAL A 333 5.68 -15.63 7.34
CA VAL A 333 6.88 -14.80 7.13
C VAL A 333 7.46 -15.00 5.72
N VAL A 334 7.47 -16.23 5.19
CA VAL A 334 7.91 -16.49 3.81
C VAL A 334 6.96 -15.85 2.81
N ILE A 335 5.63 -15.99 2.99
CA ILE A 335 4.62 -15.37 2.12
C ILE A 335 4.80 -13.84 2.09
N GLU A 336 4.96 -13.21 3.25
CA GLU A 336 5.18 -11.76 3.34
C GLU A 336 6.53 -11.35 2.74
N GLY A 337 7.57 -12.17 2.90
CA GLY A 337 8.86 -11.97 2.25
C GLY A 337 8.74 -12.00 0.72
N LEU A 338 8.06 -13.00 0.17
CA LEU A 338 7.89 -13.17 -1.27
C LEU A 338 7.06 -12.01 -1.85
N ARG A 339 6.00 -11.62 -1.13
CA ARG A 339 5.16 -10.48 -1.48
C ARG A 339 5.95 -9.16 -1.53
N ARG A 340 6.81 -8.90 -0.53
CA ARG A 340 7.66 -7.70 -0.50
C ARG A 340 8.75 -7.73 -1.57
N GLY A 341 9.24 -8.91 -1.92
CA GLY A 341 10.18 -9.12 -3.02
C GLY A 341 9.56 -9.04 -4.42
N GLY A 342 8.25 -8.77 -4.53
CA GLY A 342 7.53 -8.71 -5.82
C GLY A 342 7.25 -10.07 -6.47
N LYS A 343 7.60 -11.18 -5.81
CA LYS A 343 7.38 -12.56 -6.27
C LYS A 343 5.99 -13.05 -5.84
N VAL A 344 4.94 -12.33 -6.29
CA VAL A 344 3.56 -12.56 -5.83
C VAL A 344 3.00 -13.90 -6.31
N VAL A 345 3.41 -14.38 -7.49
CA VAL A 345 2.99 -15.69 -8.03
C VAL A 345 3.56 -16.85 -7.22
N GLU A 346 4.86 -16.82 -6.89
CA GLU A 346 5.50 -17.81 -6.02
C GLU A 346 4.82 -17.86 -4.63
N ALA A 347 4.42 -16.68 -4.11
CA ALA A 347 3.69 -16.59 -2.84
C ALA A 347 2.29 -17.25 -2.93
N PHE A 348 1.60 -17.10 -4.06
CA PHE A 348 0.31 -17.74 -4.33
C PHE A 348 0.44 -19.27 -4.42
N GLU A 349 1.42 -19.78 -5.18
CA GLU A 349 1.69 -21.21 -5.31
C GLU A 349 2.01 -21.85 -3.95
N LEU A 350 2.79 -21.16 -3.13
CA LEU A 350 3.09 -21.60 -1.77
C LEU A 350 1.82 -21.71 -0.90
N VAL A 351 0.92 -20.73 -0.96
CA VAL A 351 -0.36 -20.79 -0.23
C VAL A 351 -1.21 -21.96 -0.70
N GLU A 352 -1.24 -22.26 -2.00
CA GLU A 352 -1.96 -23.42 -2.52
C GLU A 352 -1.35 -24.75 -2.04
N LYS A 353 -0.02 -24.87 -2.04
CA LYS A 353 0.70 -26.03 -1.51
C LYS A 353 0.41 -26.23 -0.02
N LEU A 354 0.44 -25.17 0.78
CA LEU A 354 0.10 -25.19 2.20
C LEU A 354 -1.37 -25.56 2.44
N GLY A 355 -2.28 -25.10 1.58
CA GLY A 355 -3.69 -25.46 1.62
C GLY A 355 -3.95 -26.96 1.44
N LYS A 356 -3.20 -27.64 0.55
CA LYS A 356 -3.27 -29.11 0.39
C LYS A 356 -2.86 -29.86 1.67
N LEU A 357 -1.97 -29.25 2.45
CA LEU A 357 -1.49 -29.78 3.74
C LEU A 357 -2.35 -29.35 4.94
N LYS A 358 -3.46 -28.63 4.70
CA LYS A 358 -4.33 -28.04 5.73
C LYS A 358 -3.60 -27.06 6.66
N ILE A 359 -2.52 -26.44 6.18
CA ILE A 359 -1.79 -25.41 6.92
C ILE A 359 -2.32 -24.06 6.47
N VAL A 360 -2.89 -23.33 7.41
CA VAL A 360 -3.59 -22.08 7.14
C VAL A 360 -2.69 -20.91 7.57
N PRO A 361 -2.19 -20.08 6.62
CA PRO A 361 -1.48 -18.85 6.95
C PRO A 361 -2.37 -17.89 7.74
N THR A 362 -1.78 -16.88 8.37
CA THR A 362 -2.58 -15.87 9.07
C THR A 362 -3.52 -15.12 8.11
N LEU A 363 -4.72 -14.74 8.57
CA LEU A 363 -5.67 -13.94 7.78
C LEU A 363 -5.02 -12.65 7.24
N PHE A 364 -4.10 -12.06 8.02
CA PHE A 364 -3.32 -10.90 7.60
C PHE A 364 -2.46 -11.20 6.36
N SER A 365 -1.66 -12.28 6.38
CA SER A 365 -0.85 -12.69 5.22
C SER A 365 -1.72 -13.03 4.01
N TYR A 366 -2.90 -13.63 4.24
CA TYR A 366 -3.85 -13.98 3.20
C TYR A 366 -4.44 -12.74 2.51
N ASN A 367 -4.95 -11.78 3.29
CA ASN A 367 -5.45 -10.50 2.79
C ASN A 367 -4.35 -9.67 2.12
N ALA A 368 -3.14 -9.65 2.69
CA ALA A 368 -2.00 -8.94 2.11
C ALA A 368 -1.64 -9.52 0.72
N LEU A 369 -1.61 -10.85 0.59
CA LEU A 369 -1.37 -11.52 -0.69
C LEU A 369 -2.48 -11.24 -1.71
N MET A 370 -3.74 -11.33 -1.30
CA MET A 370 -4.88 -10.98 -2.16
C MET A 370 -4.77 -9.53 -2.67
N ASN A 371 -4.45 -8.58 -1.80
CA ASN A 371 -4.28 -7.18 -2.20
C ASN A 371 -3.12 -6.98 -3.20
N SER A 372 -1.98 -7.67 -2.99
CA SER A 372 -0.89 -7.63 -3.97
C SER A 372 -1.27 -8.25 -5.32
N LEU A 373 -1.99 -9.37 -5.33
CA LEU A 373 -2.49 -9.98 -6.57
C LEU A 373 -3.42 -9.03 -7.32
N CYS A 374 -4.32 -8.33 -6.61
CA CYS A 374 -5.18 -7.32 -7.22
C CYS A 374 -4.39 -6.12 -7.79
N LYS A 375 -3.28 -5.71 -7.15
CA LYS A 375 -2.41 -4.62 -7.65
C LYS A 375 -1.64 -5.03 -8.91
N ASP A 376 -1.22 -6.29 -9.00
CA ASP A 376 -0.52 -6.84 -10.16
C ASP A 376 -1.48 -7.23 -11.31
N GLY A 377 -2.79 -6.98 -11.15
CA GLY A 377 -3.82 -7.32 -12.15
C GLY A 377 -4.15 -8.82 -12.22
N LYS A 378 -3.68 -9.63 -11.26
CA LYS A 378 -3.91 -11.07 -11.13
C LYS A 378 -5.21 -11.35 -10.37
N PHE A 379 -6.31 -10.92 -10.99
CA PHE A 379 -7.62 -10.89 -10.33
C PHE A 379 -8.24 -12.28 -10.11
N ASP A 380 -8.01 -13.23 -11.03
CA ASP A 380 -8.60 -14.56 -10.95
C ASP A 380 -7.96 -15.39 -9.82
N GLU A 381 -6.65 -15.22 -9.62
CA GLU A 381 -5.91 -15.80 -8.50
C GLU A 381 -6.41 -15.24 -7.15
N ALA A 382 -6.66 -13.92 -7.07
CA ALA A 382 -7.21 -13.28 -5.87
C ALA A 382 -8.63 -13.77 -5.53
N GLU A 383 -9.48 -13.94 -6.54
CA GLU A 383 -10.85 -14.46 -6.40
C GLU A 383 -10.86 -15.93 -5.94
N MET A 384 -9.93 -16.74 -6.46
CA MET A 384 -9.72 -18.11 -6.02
C MET A 384 -9.28 -18.18 -4.55
N LEU A 385 -8.38 -17.29 -4.10
CA LEU A 385 -8.00 -17.21 -2.69
C LEU A 385 -9.22 -16.87 -1.82
N PHE A 386 -9.98 -15.83 -2.17
CA PHE A 386 -11.15 -15.44 -1.40
C PHE A 386 -12.18 -16.58 -1.26
N SER A 387 -12.41 -17.33 -2.34
CA SER A 387 -13.34 -18.47 -2.35
C SER A 387 -12.84 -19.66 -1.53
N LYS A 388 -11.53 -19.94 -1.57
CA LYS A 388 -10.90 -21.02 -0.79
C LYS A 388 -10.81 -20.70 0.70
N MET A 389 -10.90 -19.43 1.09
CA MET A 389 -10.75 -18.99 2.48
C MET A 389 -11.72 -19.70 3.45
N GLY A 390 -13.00 -19.83 3.07
CA GLY A 390 -14.02 -20.52 3.89
C GLY A 390 -13.77 -22.03 4.04
N MET A 391 -13.30 -22.70 2.98
CA MET A 391 -12.93 -24.13 3.03
C MET A 391 -11.73 -24.40 3.94
N MET A 392 -10.85 -23.39 4.10
CA MET A 392 -9.67 -23.46 4.96
C MET A 392 -9.98 -23.07 6.42
N GLY A 393 -11.23 -22.77 6.77
CA GLY A 393 -11.62 -22.38 8.13
C GLY A 393 -11.24 -20.94 8.50
N LEU A 394 -10.93 -20.09 7.53
CA LEU A 394 -10.73 -18.66 7.72
C LEU A 394 -12.06 -17.92 7.50
N VAL A 395 -12.36 -16.97 8.39
CA VAL A 395 -13.56 -16.12 8.29
C VAL A 395 -13.17 -14.79 7.66
N ALA A 396 -13.93 -14.39 6.63
CA ALA A 396 -13.73 -13.11 5.96
C ALA A 396 -14.04 -11.96 6.90
N ASN A 397 -13.15 -10.97 6.94
CA ASN A 397 -13.38 -9.72 7.66
C ASN A 397 -13.70 -8.57 6.69
N ASP A 398 -13.96 -7.40 7.25
CA ASP A 398 -14.17 -6.14 6.53
C ASP A 398 -13.08 -5.84 5.51
N VAL A 399 -11.81 -6.10 5.85
CA VAL A 399 -10.68 -5.89 4.95
C VAL A 399 -10.70 -6.87 3.76
N SER A 400 -11.01 -8.15 3.99
CA SER A 400 -11.12 -9.16 2.91
C SER A 400 -12.18 -8.76 1.88
N TYR A 401 -13.37 -8.35 2.34
CA TYR A 401 -14.44 -7.89 1.44
C TYR A 401 -14.06 -6.58 0.73
N SER A 402 -13.46 -5.62 1.43
CA SER A 402 -13.05 -4.34 0.83
C SER A 402 -12.05 -4.53 -0.31
N ILE A 403 -11.05 -5.41 -0.13
CA ILE A 403 -10.07 -5.74 -1.18
C ILE A 403 -10.75 -6.35 -2.40
N MET A 404 -11.69 -7.27 -2.19
CA MET A 404 -12.40 -7.91 -3.31
C MET A 404 -13.34 -6.94 -4.01
N ILE A 405 -14.09 -6.11 -3.28
CA ILE A 405 -14.96 -5.09 -3.86
C ILE A 405 -14.15 -4.12 -4.72
N ASP A 406 -13.03 -3.60 -4.22
CA ASP A 406 -12.12 -2.74 -4.98
C ASP A 406 -11.55 -3.43 -6.23
N SER A 407 -11.23 -4.72 -6.12
CA SER A 407 -10.79 -5.57 -7.24
C SER A 407 -11.86 -5.71 -8.33
N PHE A 408 -13.10 -6.05 -7.96
CA PHE A 408 -14.22 -6.14 -8.91
C PHE A 408 -14.55 -4.78 -9.54
N CYS A 409 -14.45 -3.70 -8.76
CA CYS A 409 -14.60 -2.31 -9.25
C CYS A 409 -13.58 -1.99 -10.34
N LYS A 410 -12.29 -2.31 -10.13
CA LYS A 410 -11.21 -2.10 -11.12
C LYS A 410 -11.39 -2.92 -12.39
N ARG A 411 -12.06 -4.08 -12.32
CA ARG A 411 -12.39 -4.93 -13.48
C ARG A 411 -13.66 -4.47 -14.23
N GLY A 412 -14.39 -3.49 -13.70
CA GLY A 412 -15.69 -3.09 -14.25
C GLY A 412 -16.84 -4.07 -13.97
N LYS A 413 -16.62 -5.09 -13.12
CA LYS A 413 -17.64 -6.06 -12.69
C LYS A 413 -18.46 -5.49 -11.52
N LEU A 414 -19.18 -4.39 -11.78
CA LEU A 414 -19.89 -3.62 -10.75
C LEU A 414 -21.00 -4.42 -10.06
N SER A 415 -21.71 -5.28 -10.79
CA SER A 415 -22.78 -6.13 -10.24
C SER A 415 -22.28 -7.08 -9.15
N ASP A 416 -21.12 -7.70 -9.38
CA ASP A 416 -20.50 -8.65 -8.45
C ASP A 416 -19.98 -7.91 -7.20
N ALA A 417 -19.45 -6.70 -7.40
CA ALA A 417 -18.99 -5.84 -6.31
C ALA A 417 -20.15 -5.41 -5.38
N VAL A 418 -21.29 -5.00 -5.94
CA VAL A 418 -22.50 -4.65 -5.16
C VAL A 418 -23.05 -5.88 -4.44
N CYS A 419 -23.06 -7.06 -5.09
CA CYS A 419 -23.46 -8.31 -4.46
C CYS A 419 -22.58 -8.65 -3.25
N LEU A 420 -21.26 -8.47 -3.36
CA LEU A 420 -20.33 -8.68 -2.25
C LEU A 420 -20.56 -7.69 -1.09
N LEU A 421 -20.90 -6.44 -1.37
CA LEU A 421 -21.29 -5.48 -0.34
C LEU A 421 -22.58 -5.91 0.38
N GLY A 422 -23.56 -6.41 -0.36
CA GLY A 422 -24.78 -7.00 0.20
C GLY A 422 -24.47 -8.15 1.15
N ARG A 423 -23.64 -9.10 0.72
CA ARG A 423 -23.18 -10.24 1.56
C ARG A 423 -22.41 -9.78 2.79
N MET A 424 -21.54 -8.78 2.66
CA MET A 424 -20.81 -8.20 3.79
C MET A 424 -21.77 -7.65 4.86
N ASN A 425 -22.85 -7.00 4.43
CA ASN A 425 -23.90 -6.48 5.31
C ASN A 425 -24.72 -7.60 5.98
N GLU A 426 -25.11 -8.63 5.24
CA GLU A 426 -25.84 -9.79 5.77
C GLU A 426 -25.03 -10.55 6.82
N CYS A 427 -23.71 -10.60 6.68
CA CYS A 427 -22.81 -11.19 7.67
C CYS A 427 -22.67 -10.35 8.96
N GLY A 428 -23.32 -9.18 9.06
CA GLY A 428 -23.25 -8.31 10.22
C GLY A 428 -21.88 -7.66 10.43
N LEU A 429 -21.03 -7.64 9.40
CA LEU A 429 -19.72 -6.99 9.47
C LEU A 429 -19.91 -5.48 9.45
N LYS A 430 -19.17 -4.76 10.32
CA LYS A 430 -19.20 -3.29 10.33
C LYS A 430 -18.65 -2.78 9.00
N THR A 431 -19.53 -2.27 8.15
CA THR A 431 -19.13 -1.63 6.89
C THR A 431 -18.32 -0.38 7.17
N THR A 432 -17.14 -0.33 6.57
CA THR A 432 -16.31 0.87 6.50
C THR A 432 -16.77 1.73 5.31
N ASP A 433 -16.26 2.95 5.24
CA ASP A 433 -16.47 3.89 4.13
C ASP A 433 -15.78 3.45 2.83
N HIS A 434 -14.75 2.60 2.92
CA HIS A 434 -13.92 2.22 1.78
C HIS A 434 -14.67 1.41 0.69
N PRO A 435 -15.46 0.36 0.98
CA PRO A 435 -16.26 -0.35 -0.03
C PRO A 435 -17.20 0.55 -0.82
N TYR A 436 -17.91 1.45 -0.13
CA TYR A 436 -18.80 2.43 -0.76
C TYR A 436 -18.01 3.40 -1.64
N SER A 437 -16.87 3.91 -1.14
CA SER A 437 -16.03 4.83 -1.91
C SER A 437 -15.49 4.19 -3.20
N SER A 438 -15.02 2.94 -3.15
CA SER A 438 -14.55 2.21 -4.33
C SER A 438 -15.67 1.95 -5.34
N LEU A 439 -16.88 1.59 -4.87
CA LEU A 439 -18.04 1.39 -5.74
C LEU A 439 -18.49 2.70 -6.39
N ILE A 440 -18.64 3.78 -5.62
CA ILE A 440 -19.01 5.10 -6.11
C ILE A 440 -18.02 5.56 -7.19
N ASP A 441 -16.72 5.45 -6.93
CA ASP A 441 -15.67 5.79 -7.91
C ASP A 441 -15.81 4.98 -9.21
N ALA A 442 -16.07 3.68 -9.11
CA ALA A 442 -16.18 2.80 -10.25
C ALA A 442 -17.48 3.01 -11.06
N HIS A 443 -18.61 3.28 -10.40
CA HIS A 443 -19.86 3.67 -11.05
C HIS A 443 -19.72 5.04 -11.74
N CYS A 444 -19.09 6.03 -11.11
CA CYS A 444 -18.77 7.32 -11.72
C CYS A 444 -17.85 7.20 -12.94
N LYS A 445 -16.81 6.35 -12.88
CA LYS A 445 -15.93 6.08 -14.03
C LYS A 445 -16.64 5.36 -15.19
N SER A 446 -17.73 4.65 -14.90
CA SER A 446 -18.52 3.92 -15.88
C SER A 446 -19.71 4.73 -16.43
N GLY A 447 -19.84 6.02 -16.07
CA GLY A 447 -20.94 6.90 -16.49
C GLY A 447 -22.30 6.59 -15.83
N LYS A 448 -22.32 5.79 -14.76
CA LYS A 448 -23.55 5.36 -14.07
C LYS A 448 -23.80 6.22 -12.83
N LEU A 449 -23.98 7.52 -13.02
CA LEU A 449 -24.04 8.49 -11.93
C LEU A 449 -25.21 8.24 -10.96
N ILE A 450 -26.39 7.87 -11.48
CA ILE A 450 -27.59 7.58 -10.67
C ILE A 450 -27.33 6.45 -9.65
N GLU A 451 -26.64 5.40 -10.07
CA GLU A 451 -26.29 4.29 -9.19
C GLU A 451 -25.28 4.73 -8.12
N ALA A 452 -24.34 5.62 -8.48
CA ALA A 452 -23.37 6.19 -7.55
C ALA A 452 -24.02 7.08 -6.48
N GLU A 453 -25.00 7.92 -6.87
CA GLU A 453 -25.81 8.73 -5.95
C GLU A 453 -26.64 7.86 -5.00
N GLY A 454 -27.21 6.76 -5.51
CA GLY A 454 -27.94 5.79 -4.71
C GLY A 454 -27.06 5.17 -3.62
N LEU A 455 -25.84 4.76 -3.97
CA LEU A 455 -24.85 4.22 -3.04
C LEU A 455 -24.38 5.27 -2.01
N PHE A 456 -24.21 6.53 -2.43
CA PHE A 456 -23.87 7.62 -1.52
C PHE A 456 -24.99 7.89 -0.50
N SER A 457 -26.24 7.92 -0.97
CA SER A 457 -27.42 8.09 -0.11
C SER A 457 -27.56 6.92 0.87
N GLU A 458 -27.33 5.69 0.41
CA GLU A 458 -27.32 4.51 1.26
C GLU A 458 -26.25 4.61 2.36
N MET A 459 -25.02 5.00 1.98
CA MET A 459 -23.90 5.20 2.92
C MET A 459 -24.27 6.21 4.02
N VAL A 460 -24.83 7.36 3.64
CA VAL A 460 -25.25 8.41 4.59
C VAL A 460 -26.39 7.93 5.49
N SER A 461 -27.39 7.23 4.92
CA SER A 461 -28.54 6.70 5.68
C SER A 461 -28.14 5.69 6.76
N ARG A 462 -27.03 4.99 6.56
CA ARG A 462 -26.43 4.04 7.50
C ARG A 462 -25.57 4.71 8.58
N GLY A 463 -25.45 6.04 8.56
CA GLY A 463 -24.67 6.81 9.53
C GLY A 463 -23.16 6.78 9.29
N LEU A 464 -22.71 6.37 8.09
CA LEU A 464 -21.30 6.48 7.71
C LEU A 464 -21.00 7.90 7.24
N THR A 465 -19.87 8.46 7.68
CA THR A 465 -19.41 9.79 7.25
C THR A 465 -18.66 9.66 5.92
N PRO A 466 -19.12 10.29 4.82
CA PRO A 466 -18.39 10.26 3.55
C PRO A 466 -17.00 10.84 3.70
N SER A 467 -16.01 10.17 3.09
CA SER A 467 -14.62 10.61 3.13
C SER A 467 -14.31 11.60 2.01
N VAL A 468 -13.12 12.20 2.07
CA VAL A 468 -12.59 13.04 0.96
C VAL A 468 -12.61 12.28 -0.36
N VAL A 469 -12.31 10.98 -0.34
CA VAL A 469 -12.30 10.13 -1.54
C VAL A 469 -13.73 9.99 -2.09
N THR A 470 -14.71 9.74 -1.21
CA THR A 470 -16.12 9.60 -1.61
C THR A 470 -16.63 10.86 -2.32
N TYR A 471 -16.43 12.04 -1.72
CA TYR A 471 -16.83 13.31 -2.32
C TYR A 471 -16.07 13.59 -3.63
N THR A 472 -14.75 13.37 -3.64
CA THR A 472 -13.92 13.61 -4.83
C THR A 472 -14.34 12.72 -6.01
N SER A 473 -14.70 11.46 -5.75
CA SER A 473 -15.17 10.53 -6.78
C SER A 473 -16.51 10.97 -7.39
N LEU A 474 -17.48 11.41 -6.58
CA LEU A 474 -18.74 11.98 -7.09
C LEU A 474 -18.51 13.27 -7.87
N ILE A 475 -17.76 14.22 -7.30
CA ILE A 475 -17.41 15.49 -7.96
C ILE A 475 -16.76 15.21 -9.32
N SER A 476 -15.79 14.28 -9.38
CA SER A 476 -15.17 13.86 -10.64
C SER A 476 -16.17 13.20 -11.59
N GLY A 477 -17.19 12.50 -11.09
CA GLY A 477 -18.27 11.94 -11.88
C GLY A 477 -19.11 13.03 -12.54
N TYR A 478 -19.63 13.98 -11.76
CA TYR A 478 -20.42 15.11 -12.27
C TYR A 478 -19.62 15.96 -13.26
N CYS A 479 -18.34 16.24 -12.98
CA CYS A 479 -17.48 16.97 -13.91
C CYS A 479 -17.29 16.27 -15.25
N ARG A 480 -17.33 14.92 -15.31
CA ARG A 480 -17.24 14.17 -16.57
C ARG A 480 -18.53 14.19 -17.38
N GLU A 481 -19.68 14.19 -16.71
CA GLU A 481 -21.00 14.33 -17.34
C GLU A 481 -21.30 15.79 -17.76
N GLY A 482 -20.47 16.75 -17.32
CA GLY A 482 -20.62 18.17 -17.64
C GLY A 482 -21.51 18.96 -16.68
N ASP A 483 -22.07 18.32 -15.64
CA ASP A 483 -22.88 18.99 -14.62
C ASP A 483 -21.99 19.61 -13.53
N LEU A 484 -21.43 20.78 -13.85
CA LEU A 484 -20.57 21.53 -12.93
C LEU A 484 -21.33 22.12 -11.74
N GLU A 485 -22.63 22.35 -11.86
CA GLU A 485 -23.45 22.93 -10.80
C GLU A 485 -23.58 21.95 -9.62
N SER A 486 -23.92 20.69 -9.92
CA SER A 486 -24.01 19.63 -8.91
C SER A 486 -22.63 19.31 -8.32
N ALA A 487 -21.57 19.36 -9.13
CA ALA A 487 -20.19 19.20 -8.65
C ALA A 487 -19.80 20.27 -7.60
N LEU A 488 -20.15 21.54 -7.85
CA LEU A 488 -19.91 22.62 -6.89
C LEU A 488 -20.79 22.52 -5.64
N LYS A 489 -22.04 22.09 -5.76
CA LYS A 489 -22.91 21.83 -4.60
C LYS A 489 -22.28 20.80 -3.67
N LEU A 490 -21.77 19.70 -4.21
CA LEU A 490 -21.05 18.68 -3.42
C LEU A 490 -19.74 19.19 -2.83
N TYR A 491 -19.00 20.04 -3.54
CA TYR A 491 -17.80 20.70 -3.00
C TYR A 491 -18.14 21.59 -1.79
N ASN A 492 -19.20 22.39 -1.89
CA ASN A 492 -19.63 23.24 -0.77
C ASN A 492 -20.13 22.39 0.41
N GLU A 493 -20.92 21.34 0.15
CA GLU A 493 -21.37 20.39 1.19
C GLU A 493 -20.18 19.74 1.91
N MET A 494 -19.15 19.35 1.17
CA MET A 494 -17.91 18.78 1.70
C MET A 494 -17.22 19.76 2.66
N VAL A 495 -17.09 21.03 2.28
CA VAL A 495 -16.49 22.09 3.11
C VAL A 495 -17.36 22.40 4.34
N GLU A 496 -18.67 22.51 4.19
CA GLU A 496 -19.62 22.76 5.28
C GLU A 496 -19.61 21.65 6.35
N LYS A 497 -19.44 20.40 5.92
CA LYS A 497 -19.30 19.24 6.82
C LYS A 497 -17.91 19.11 7.45
N GLY A 498 -17.00 20.05 7.19
CA GLY A 498 -15.65 20.07 7.75
C GLY A 498 -14.69 19.06 7.11
N VAL A 499 -15.04 18.52 5.95
CA VAL A 499 -14.17 17.62 5.18
C VAL A 499 -13.29 18.49 4.28
N SER A 500 -11.99 18.57 4.58
CA SER A 500 -11.09 19.46 3.84
C SER A 500 -10.80 18.94 2.42
N PRO A 501 -11.01 19.74 1.36
CA PRO A 501 -10.63 19.39 -0.01
C PRO A 501 -9.14 19.09 -0.13
N ASN A 502 -8.77 18.16 -1.02
CA ASN A 502 -7.39 17.83 -1.31
C ASN A 502 -7.02 18.19 -2.76
N VAL A 503 -5.76 17.92 -3.13
CA VAL A 503 -5.23 18.17 -4.48
C VAL A 503 -6.10 17.52 -5.58
N TYR A 504 -6.61 16.31 -5.34
CA TYR A 504 -7.44 15.59 -6.29
C TYR A 504 -8.83 16.21 -6.46
N THR A 505 -9.43 16.72 -5.37
CA THR A 505 -10.71 17.44 -5.41
C THR A 505 -10.61 18.69 -6.30
N PHE A 506 -9.58 19.52 -6.09
CA PHE A 506 -9.34 20.69 -6.93
C PHE A 506 -9.02 20.31 -8.37
N THR A 507 -8.17 19.30 -8.58
CA THR A 507 -7.82 18.85 -9.94
C THR A 507 -9.03 18.33 -10.71
N ALA A 508 -9.98 17.65 -10.05
CA ALA A 508 -11.22 17.21 -10.67
C ALA A 508 -12.11 18.39 -11.10
N LEU A 509 -12.30 19.39 -10.23
CA LEU A 509 -13.08 20.59 -10.56
C LEU A 509 -12.43 21.41 -11.66
N ILE A 510 -11.12 21.70 -11.55
CA ILE A 510 -10.33 22.38 -12.58
C ILE A 510 -10.47 21.66 -13.91
N GLY A 511 -10.35 20.32 -13.91
CA GLY A 511 -10.56 19.51 -15.10
C GLY A 511 -11.96 19.68 -15.68
N GLY A 512 -13.01 19.61 -14.85
CA GLY A 512 -14.38 19.86 -15.28
C GLY A 512 -14.56 21.21 -15.98
N TYR A 513 -14.04 22.29 -15.40
CA TYR A 513 -14.09 23.62 -16.02
C TYR A 513 -13.27 23.71 -17.31
N CYS A 514 -12.09 23.08 -17.37
CA CYS A 514 -11.31 22.97 -18.60
C CYS A 514 -12.07 22.20 -19.69
N TYR A 515 -12.76 21.11 -19.35
CA TYR A 515 -13.59 20.35 -20.30
C TYR A 515 -14.77 21.17 -20.82
N ALA A 516 -15.36 22.02 -19.98
CA ALA A 516 -16.41 22.97 -20.38
C ALA A 516 -15.89 24.22 -21.10
N ASN A 517 -14.58 24.31 -21.37
CA ASN A 517 -13.92 25.46 -21.99
C ASN A 517 -14.11 26.79 -21.21
N MET A 518 -14.23 26.70 -19.88
CA MET A 518 -14.36 27.82 -18.95
C MET A 518 -13.03 28.05 -18.21
N ILE A 519 -11.99 28.42 -18.95
CA ILE A 519 -10.60 28.48 -18.44
C ILE A 519 -10.42 29.54 -17.34
N ASP A 520 -11.12 30.68 -17.41
CA ASP A 520 -11.04 31.72 -16.38
C ASP A 520 -11.44 31.22 -14.97
N GLU A 521 -12.46 30.37 -14.88
CA GLU A 521 -12.88 29.76 -13.60
C GLU A 521 -11.91 28.67 -13.16
N ALA A 522 -11.33 27.93 -14.10
CA ALA A 522 -10.28 26.96 -13.83
C ALA A 522 -9.03 27.63 -13.21
N ASP A 523 -8.62 28.80 -13.71
CA ASP A 523 -7.49 29.58 -13.17
C ASP A 523 -7.77 30.11 -11.77
N LYS A 524 -8.99 30.54 -11.48
CA LYS A 524 -9.39 30.94 -10.12
C LYS A 524 -9.27 29.77 -9.17
N LEU A 525 -9.77 28.59 -9.54
CA LEU A 525 -9.65 27.38 -8.71
C LEU A 525 -8.20 26.92 -8.54
N PHE A 526 -7.37 27.04 -9.59
CA PHE A 526 -5.94 26.76 -9.51
C PHE A 526 -5.23 27.72 -8.53
N SER A 527 -5.58 29.00 -8.58
CA SER A 527 -5.05 30.02 -7.66
C SER A 527 -5.54 29.79 -6.21
N ASP A 528 -6.80 29.43 -6.04
CA ASP A 528 -7.39 29.15 -4.73
C ASP A 528 -6.79 27.90 -4.09
N MET A 529 -6.50 26.86 -4.89
CA MET A 529 -5.75 25.69 -4.44
C MET A 529 -4.40 26.08 -3.79
N VAL A 530 -3.67 27.00 -4.43
CA VAL A 530 -2.40 27.52 -3.88
C VAL A 530 -2.63 28.33 -2.60
N LYS A 531 -3.69 29.16 -2.54
CA LYS A 531 -4.08 29.90 -1.31
C LYS A 531 -4.42 28.97 -0.15
N HIS A 532 -4.97 27.79 -0.43
CA HIS A 532 -5.23 26.74 0.56
C HIS A 532 -3.97 25.97 1.00
N ASN A 533 -2.76 26.43 0.61
CA ASN A 533 -1.48 25.75 0.84
C ASN A 533 -1.39 24.35 0.23
N LEU A 534 -2.23 24.05 -0.77
CA LEU A 534 -2.15 22.80 -1.53
C LEU A 534 -1.24 23.04 -2.74
N LYS A 535 -0.19 22.22 -2.88
CA LYS A 535 0.73 22.30 -4.00
C LYS A 535 0.13 21.59 -5.22
N PRO A 536 0.00 22.25 -6.39
CA PRO A 536 -0.40 21.60 -7.62
C PRO A 536 0.49 20.41 -7.94
N SER A 537 -0.13 19.30 -8.33
CA SER A 537 0.57 18.07 -8.73
C SER A 537 0.88 18.09 -10.23
N GLU A 538 1.69 17.14 -10.70
CA GLU A 538 1.94 16.90 -12.13
C GLU A 538 0.62 16.77 -12.91
N VAL A 539 -0.35 16.04 -12.36
CA VAL A 539 -1.68 15.87 -12.96
C VAL A 539 -2.43 17.21 -13.04
N THR A 540 -2.30 18.07 -12.03
CA THR A 540 -2.96 19.38 -12.01
C THR A 540 -2.44 20.30 -13.12
N TYR A 541 -1.12 20.34 -13.33
CA TYR A 541 -0.54 21.07 -14.47
C TYR A 541 -0.96 20.48 -15.81
N ASN A 542 -0.92 19.15 -15.95
CA ASN A 542 -1.33 18.49 -17.19
C ASN A 542 -2.78 18.83 -17.58
N VAL A 543 -3.68 18.92 -16.60
CA VAL A 543 -5.08 19.33 -16.81
C VAL A 543 -5.19 20.79 -17.26
N MET A 544 -4.43 21.71 -16.65
CA MET A 544 -4.41 23.12 -17.07
C MET A 544 -3.82 23.31 -18.46
N ILE A 545 -2.69 22.65 -18.75
CA ILE A 545 -2.01 22.65 -20.05
C ILE A 545 -2.98 22.13 -21.13
N ASP A 546 -3.68 21.02 -20.87
CA ASP A 546 -4.68 20.50 -21.80
C ASP A 546 -5.86 21.45 -22.00
N GLY A 547 -6.34 22.10 -20.93
CA GLY A 547 -7.37 23.14 -21.02
C GLY A 547 -6.98 24.29 -21.96
N TYR A 548 -5.81 24.90 -21.73
CA TYR A 548 -5.31 26.00 -22.56
C TYR A 548 -4.99 25.58 -24.01
N CYS A 549 -4.50 24.35 -24.22
CA CYS A 549 -4.30 23.81 -25.55
C CYS A 549 -5.61 23.67 -26.34
N ARG A 550 -6.72 23.31 -25.67
CA ARG A 550 -8.04 23.20 -26.29
C ARG A 550 -8.69 24.54 -26.57
N GLU A 551 -8.48 25.52 -25.69
CA GLU A 551 -8.88 26.92 -25.93
C GLU A 551 -8.13 27.51 -27.13
N GLY A 552 -6.91 27.01 -27.40
CA GLY A 552 -6.03 27.46 -28.48
C GLY A 552 -4.95 28.43 -28.01
N ASN A 553 -4.89 28.75 -26.71
CA ASN A 553 -3.86 29.61 -26.12
C ASN A 553 -2.59 28.80 -25.77
N ILE A 554 -1.87 28.42 -26.82
CA ILE A 554 -0.66 27.58 -26.69
C ILE A 554 0.47 28.29 -25.94
N SER A 555 0.57 29.61 -26.05
CA SER A 555 1.61 30.39 -25.36
C SER A 555 1.54 30.18 -23.85
N ARG A 556 0.33 30.30 -23.28
CA ARG A 556 0.12 30.07 -21.85
C ARG A 556 0.35 28.61 -21.43
N ALA A 557 0.04 27.66 -22.31
CA ALA A 557 0.31 26.25 -22.07
C ALA A 557 1.81 25.94 -21.94
N PHE A 558 2.68 26.58 -22.74
CA PHE A 558 4.14 26.48 -22.59
C PHE A 558 4.67 27.19 -21.34
N GLU A 559 4.11 28.36 -20.98
CA GLU A 559 4.48 29.02 -19.71
C GLU A 559 4.19 28.12 -18.48
N LEU A 560 3.08 27.38 -18.51
CA LEU A 560 2.74 26.42 -17.45
C LEU A 560 3.68 25.21 -17.43
N LEU A 561 4.19 24.78 -18.59
CA LEU A 561 5.23 23.75 -18.67
C LEU A 561 6.53 24.24 -18.01
N ASP A 562 6.95 25.47 -18.32
CA ASP A 562 8.15 26.06 -17.71
C ASP A 562 7.98 26.19 -16.19
N GLU A 563 6.82 26.66 -15.71
CA GLU A 563 6.49 26.75 -14.28
C GLU A 563 6.52 25.37 -13.59
N MET A 564 6.04 24.33 -14.26
CA MET A 564 6.07 22.94 -13.77
C MET A 564 7.53 22.47 -13.57
N VAL A 565 8.40 22.72 -14.55
CA VAL A 565 9.83 22.35 -14.50
C VAL A 565 10.57 23.15 -13.43
N GLU A 566 10.33 24.46 -13.32
CA GLU A 566 10.93 25.31 -12.28
C GLU A 566 10.60 24.85 -10.86
N LYS A 567 9.40 24.28 -10.66
CA LYS A 567 8.97 23.72 -9.38
C LYS A 567 9.50 22.30 -9.11
N GLY A 568 10.31 21.75 -10.01
CA GLY A 568 10.94 20.44 -9.89
C GLY A 568 10.01 19.27 -10.17
N LEU A 569 8.87 19.52 -10.82
CA LEU A 569 7.98 18.46 -11.32
C LEU A 569 8.49 17.99 -12.68
N LEU A 570 8.38 16.69 -12.96
CA LEU A 570 8.89 16.12 -14.21
C LEU A 570 7.77 16.02 -15.24
N PRO A 571 7.85 16.73 -16.38
CA PRO A 571 6.91 16.57 -17.46
C PRO A 571 6.92 15.13 -17.98
N ASP A 572 5.74 14.60 -18.26
CA ASP A 572 5.55 13.23 -18.73
C ASP A 572 4.85 13.20 -20.09
N THR A 573 4.53 12.00 -20.57
CA THR A 573 3.83 11.83 -21.84
C THR A 573 2.41 12.42 -21.83
N TYR A 574 1.80 12.61 -20.65
CA TYR A 574 0.52 13.28 -20.50
C TYR A 574 0.65 14.80 -20.50
N THR A 575 1.84 15.36 -20.22
CA THR A 575 2.15 16.79 -20.42
C THR A 575 2.37 17.12 -21.89
N TYR A 576 3.19 16.32 -22.58
CA TYR A 576 3.59 16.62 -23.97
C TYR A 576 2.50 16.32 -25.00
N ARG A 577 1.65 15.31 -24.78
CA ARG A 577 0.57 14.96 -25.71
C ARG A 577 -0.41 16.14 -25.94
N PRO A 578 -0.95 16.81 -24.92
CA PRO A 578 -1.79 17.99 -25.11
C PRO A 578 -1.09 19.13 -25.84
N LEU A 579 0.20 19.39 -25.57
CA LEU A 579 0.98 20.43 -26.25
C LEU A 579 1.13 20.13 -27.76
N ILE A 580 1.51 18.89 -28.10
CA ILE A 580 1.57 18.42 -29.50
C ILE A 580 0.19 18.56 -30.15
N THR A 581 -0.85 18.09 -29.48
CA THR A 581 -2.23 18.14 -29.98
C THR A 581 -2.68 19.58 -30.21
N GLY A 582 -2.42 20.49 -29.25
CA GLY A 582 -2.73 21.92 -29.35
C GLY A 582 -2.03 22.56 -30.53
N LEU A 583 -0.72 22.38 -30.68
CA LEU A 583 0.06 22.86 -31.83
C LEU A 583 -0.50 22.36 -33.17
N CYS A 584 -0.88 21.08 -33.23
CA CYS A 584 -1.51 20.51 -34.41
C CYS A 584 -2.92 21.09 -34.66
N MET A 585 -3.69 21.38 -33.61
CA MET A 585 -5.03 21.96 -33.73
C MET A 585 -5.00 23.38 -34.28
N THR A 586 -3.99 24.18 -33.91
CA THR A 586 -3.78 25.56 -34.40
C THR A 586 -3.02 25.65 -35.73
N GLY A 587 -2.74 24.53 -36.40
CA GLY A 587 -2.03 24.50 -37.69
C GLY A 587 -0.53 24.76 -37.62
N ARG A 588 0.08 24.64 -36.44
CA ARG A 588 1.53 24.81 -36.19
C ARG A 588 2.24 23.45 -36.17
N VAL A 589 1.91 22.56 -37.10
CA VAL A 589 2.40 21.16 -37.10
C VAL A 589 3.92 21.07 -37.23
N SER A 590 4.57 22.02 -37.92
CA SER A 590 6.04 22.09 -38.00
C SER A 590 6.70 22.27 -36.62
N GLU A 591 6.06 23.01 -35.72
CA GLU A 591 6.55 23.23 -34.36
C GLU A 591 6.30 22.02 -33.48
N ALA A 592 5.15 21.36 -33.65
CA ALA A 592 4.86 20.09 -33.01
C ALA A 592 5.90 19.02 -33.37
N ARG A 593 6.36 19.00 -34.63
CA ARG A 593 7.44 18.11 -35.07
C ARG A 593 8.76 18.42 -34.39
N ARG A 594 9.17 19.69 -34.34
CA ARG A 594 10.40 20.10 -33.65
C ARG A 594 10.38 19.68 -32.18
N LEU A 595 9.27 19.92 -31.48
CA LEU A 595 9.10 19.48 -30.09
C LEU A 595 9.31 17.96 -29.93
N VAL A 596 8.79 17.15 -30.83
CA VAL A 596 8.97 15.68 -30.81
C VAL A 596 10.43 15.26 -31.10
N GLU A 597 11.14 16.02 -31.93
CA GLU A 597 12.57 15.83 -32.23
C GLU A 597 13.44 16.22 -31.02
N ASP A 598 13.17 17.37 -30.38
CA ASP A 598 13.87 17.82 -29.17
C ASP A 598 13.70 16.81 -28.02
N LEU A 599 12.48 16.32 -27.78
CA LEU A 599 12.20 15.29 -26.78
C LEU A 599 12.92 13.97 -27.08
N HIS A 600 13.22 13.70 -28.36
CA HIS A 600 13.99 12.54 -28.76
C HIS A 600 15.48 12.71 -28.44
N GLU A 601 16.06 13.88 -28.69
CA GLU A 601 17.45 14.19 -28.35
C GLU A 601 17.71 14.09 -26.84
N GLU A 602 16.73 14.48 -26.03
CA GLU A 602 16.76 14.37 -24.57
C GLU A 602 16.50 12.94 -24.03
N LYS A 603 16.36 11.94 -24.92
CA LYS A 603 16.12 10.51 -24.60
C LYS A 603 14.81 10.24 -23.86
N PHE A 604 13.80 11.10 -23.95
CA PHE A 604 12.48 10.78 -23.44
C PHE A 604 11.85 9.64 -24.26
N ARG A 605 11.33 8.61 -23.58
CA ARG A 605 10.55 7.56 -24.22
C ARG A 605 9.16 8.08 -24.53
N LEU A 606 8.99 8.65 -25.72
CA LEU A 606 7.68 8.99 -26.25
C LEU A 606 6.89 7.71 -26.50
N ASN A 607 5.66 7.66 -25.99
CA ASN A 607 4.73 6.58 -26.25
C ASN A 607 3.98 6.81 -27.57
N GLU A 608 3.25 5.79 -27.99
CA GLU A 608 2.38 5.81 -29.16
C GLU A 608 1.40 6.99 -29.18
N MET A 609 0.93 7.43 -28.01
CA MET A 609 -0.06 8.49 -27.90
C MET A 609 0.44 9.88 -28.34
N CYS A 610 1.73 10.19 -28.16
CA CYS A 610 2.29 11.46 -28.61
C CYS A 610 2.51 11.48 -30.13
N LEU A 611 2.99 10.35 -30.67
CA LEU A 611 3.25 10.21 -32.10
C LEU A 611 1.95 10.11 -32.91
N SER A 612 0.88 9.51 -32.37
CA SER A 612 -0.45 9.51 -33.00
C SER A 612 -1.11 10.90 -33.01
N ALA A 613 -0.85 11.75 -32.01
CA ALA A 613 -1.30 13.15 -32.02
C ALA A 613 -0.62 13.96 -33.14
N LEU A 614 0.70 13.79 -33.33
CA LEU A 614 1.44 14.42 -34.42
C LEU A 614 0.96 13.90 -35.79
N LEU A 615 0.77 12.58 -35.90
CA LEU A 615 0.21 11.92 -37.09
C LEU A 615 -1.15 12.53 -37.46
N TYR A 616 -2.04 12.68 -36.47
CA TYR A 616 -3.35 13.29 -36.66
C TYR A 616 -3.24 14.74 -37.15
N GLY A 617 -2.30 15.51 -36.62
CA GLY A 617 -2.00 16.86 -37.11
C GLY A 617 -1.65 16.90 -38.59
N TYR A 618 -0.69 16.07 -39.02
CA TYR A 618 -0.31 15.96 -40.44
C TYR A 618 -1.48 15.51 -41.32
N CYS A 619 -2.25 14.52 -40.88
CA CYS A 619 -3.46 14.07 -41.57
C CYS A 619 -4.53 15.18 -41.67
N LYS A 620 -4.70 16.00 -40.64
CA LYS A 620 -5.62 17.15 -40.65
C LYS A 620 -5.19 18.20 -41.69
N GLU A 621 -3.89 18.43 -41.86
CA GLU A 621 -3.31 19.34 -42.86
C GLU A 621 -3.14 18.74 -44.26
N LYS A 622 -3.65 17.52 -44.52
CA LYS A 622 -3.53 16.81 -45.81
C LYS A 622 -2.10 16.43 -46.21
N LYS A 623 -1.15 16.47 -45.27
CA LYS A 623 0.27 16.13 -45.44
C LYS A 623 0.53 14.65 -45.14
N VAL A 624 0.04 13.77 -46.01
CA VAL A 624 0.04 12.31 -45.78
C VAL A 624 1.43 11.68 -45.90
N GLU A 625 2.33 12.24 -46.71
CA GLU A 625 3.71 11.72 -46.84
C GLU A 625 4.50 11.94 -45.56
N GLU A 626 4.40 13.12 -44.96
CA GLU A 626 5.02 13.42 -43.66
C GLU A 626 4.41 12.56 -42.54
N ALA A 627 3.11 12.27 -42.59
CA ALA A 627 2.47 11.30 -41.69
C ALA A 627 3.05 9.88 -41.84
N ARG A 628 3.38 9.46 -43.06
CA ARG A 628 4.05 8.17 -43.32
C ARG A 628 5.47 8.15 -42.78
N ASP A 629 6.19 9.26 -42.86
CA ASP A 629 7.53 9.36 -42.28
C ASP A 629 7.50 9.24 -40.75
N VAL A 630 6.49 9.84 -40.08
CA VAL A 630 6.27 9.62 -38.63
C VAL A 630 6.04 8.14 -38.32
N CYS A 631 5.33 7.39 -39.17
CA CYS A 631 5.12 5.96 -38.97
C CYS A 631 6.41 5.14 -39.11
N LYS A 632 7.29 5.48 -40.06
CA LYS A 632 8.62 4.86 -40.17
C LYS A 632 9.42 5.09 -38.88
N VAL A 633 9.42 6.32 -38.38
CA VAL A 633 10.06 6.69 -37.12
C VAL A 633 9.48 5.90 -35.94
N MET A 634 8.17 5.64 -35.89
CA MET A 634 7.56 4.79 -34.85
C MET A 634 8.08 3.35 -34.89
N VAL A 635 8.15 2.76 -36.09
CA VAL A 635 8.63 1.37 -36.28
C VAL A 635 10.11 1.24 -35.93
N GLU A 636 10.95 2.18 -36.38
CA GLU A 636 12.39 2.21 -36.05
C GLU A 636 12.65 2.32 -34.54
N ARG A 637 11.75 3.01 -33.82
CA ARG A 637 11.81 3.17 -32.36
C ARG A 637 11.28 1.97 -31.58
N GLY A 638 10.79 0.92 -32.27
CA GLY A 638 10.16 -0.24 -31.64
C GLY A 638 8.80 0.08 -31.00
N VAL A 639 8.19 1.23 -31.34
CA VAL A 639 6.82 1.56 -30.94
C VAL A 639 5.89 0.81 -31.89
N LYS A 640 5.13 -0.14 -31.34
CA LYS A 640 4.18 -0.93 -32.13
C LYS A 640 3.06 0.00 -32.61
N MET A 641 2.77 -0.01 -33.91
CA MET A 641 1.59 0.68 -34.44
C MET A 641 0.33 -0.08 -34.03
N ASP A 642 -0.57 0.60 -33.32
CA ASP A 642 -1.88 0.12 -32.91
C ASP A 642 -2.98 0.48 -33.92
N VAL A 643 -4.20 0.06 -33.60
CA VAL A 643 -5.40 0.31 -34.42
C VAL A 643 -5.67 1.83 -34.53
N VAL A 644 -5.33 2.63 -33.51
CA VAL A 644 -5.59 4.07 -33.48
C VAL A 644 -4.67 4.79 -34.47
N CYS A 645 -3.39 4.47 -34.50
CA CYS A 645 -2.42 5.01 -35.45
C CYS A 645 -2.83 4.73 -36.90
N TYR A 646 -3.21 3.48 -37.17
CA TYR A 646 -3.73 3.11 -38.49
C TYR A 646 -5.06 3.80 -38.81
N GLY A 647 -5.96 3.96 -37.84
CA GLY A 647 -7.21 4.68 -38.04
C GLY A 647 -7.02 6.16 -38.37
N VAL A 648 -6.03 6.81 -37.75
CA VAL A 648 -5.64 8.20 -38.07
C VAL A 648 -5.05 8.30 -39.48
N LEU A 649 -4.21 7.34 -39.90
CA LEU A 649 -3.70 7.27 -41.28
C LEU A 649 -4.83 7.07 -42.28
N VAL A 650 -5.74 6.13 -42.01
CA VAL A 650 -6.94 5.91 -42.83
C VAL A 650 -7.70 7.22 -42.94
N TYR A 651 -7.97 7.91 -41.84
CA TYR A 651 -8.63 9.22 -41.84
C TYR A 651 -7.90 10.27 -42.72
N GLY A 652 -6.56 10.36 -42.63
CA GLY A 652 -5.76 11.28 -43.45
C GLY A 652 -5.79 10.97 -44.94
N VAL A 653 -5.61 9.69 -45.30
CA VAL A 653 -5.68 9.21 -46.69
C VAL A 653 -7.08 9.43 -47.27
N LEU A 654 -8.10 9.15 -46.47
CA LEU A 654 -9.50 9.40 -46.80
C LEU A 654 -9.76 10.88 -47.09
N LYS A 655 -9.20 11.80 -46.29
CA LYS A 655 -9.32 13.26 -46.50
C LYS A 655 -8.61 13.76 -47.78
N ASN A 656 -7.62 13.01 -48.27
CA ASN A 656 -6.91 13.29 -49.52
C ASN A 656 -7.55 12.65 -50.76
N HIS A 657 -8.62 11.86 -50.59
CA HIS A 657 -9.31 11.11 -51.65
C HIS A 657 -8.42 10.12 -52.43
N ASP A 658 -7.31 9.66 -51.84
CA ASP A 658 -6.40 8.69 -52.47
C ASP A 658 -6.85 7.24 -52.19
N ARG A 659 -7.45 6.60 -53.20
CA ARG A 659 -8.00 5.24 -53.10
C ARG A 659 -6.92 4.16 -53.10
N GLU A 660 -5.85 4.32 -53.88
CA GLU A 660 -4.80 3.30 -54.00
C GLU A 660 -4.01 3.19 -52.69
N ALA A 661 -3.68 4.34 -52.10
CA ALA A 661 -3.04 4.39 -50.79
C ALA A 661 -3.91 3.77 -49.68
N LEU A 662 -5.24 3.93 -49.73
CA LEU A 662 -6.17 3.37 -48.76
C LEU A 662 -6.17 1.84 -48.79
N PHE A 663 -6.30 1.24 -49.98
CA PHE A 663 -6.30 -0.22 -50.11
C PHE A 663 -4.94 -0.83 -49.74
N GLY A 664 -3.83 -0.17 -50.08
CA GLY A 664 -2.50 -0.57 -49.65
C GLY A 664 -2.36 -0.60 -48.12
N LEU A 665 -2.85 0.44 -47.44
CA LEU A 665 -2.80 0.55 -45.98
C LEU A 665 -3.66 -0.51 -45.28
N LEU A 666 -4.88 -0.77 -45.78
CA LEU A 666 -5.76 -1.81 -45.23
C LEU A 666 -5.16 -3.22 -45.39
N GLN A 667 -4.48 -3.50 -46.50
CA GLN A 667 -3.76 -4.77 -46.69
C GLN A 667 -2.58 -4.90 -45.73
N GLU A 668 -1.83 -3.81 -45.49
CA GLU A 668 -0.74 -3.81 -44.51
C GLU A 668 -1.25 -4.15 -43.09
N MET A 669 -2.38 -3.56 -42.67
CA MET A 669 -3.00 -3.85 -41.37
C MET A 669 -3.36 -5.34 -41.23
N LEU A 670 -4.00 -5.91 -42.24
CA LEU A 670 -4.40 -7.32 -42.25
C LEU A 670 -3.19 -8.26 -42.23
N ASN A 671 -2.13 -7.94 -42.99
CA ASN A 671 -0.90 -8.72 -43.02
C ASN A 671 -0.17 -8.71 -41.67
N LYS A 672 -0.28 -7.63 -40.89
CA LYS A 672 0.25 -7.53 -39.53
C LYS A 672 -0.65 -8.18 -38.47
N GLY A 673 -1.76 -8.79 -38.87
CA GLY A 673 -2.73 -9.44 -37.97
C GLY A 673 -3.56 -8.46 -37.13
N ILE A 674 -3.62 -7.18 -37.53
CA ILE A 674 -4.42 -6.16 -36.85
C ILE A 674 -5.83 -6.21 -37.43
N LYS A 675 -6.82 -6.53 -36.60
CA LYS A 675 -8.23 -6.51 -37.00
C LYS A 675 -8.70 -5.07 -37.18
N ILE A 676 -9.42 -4.81 -38.26
CA ILE A 676 -10.08 -3.53 -38.51
C ILE A 676 -11.22 -3.41 -37.50
N ASP A 677 -11.30 -2.26 -36.82
CA ASP A 677 -12.34 -1.99 -35.83
C ASP A 677 -13.55 -1.25 -36.44
N THR A 678 -14.58 -1.06 -35.62
CA THR A 678 -15.80 -0.35 -36.01
C THR A 678 -15.51 1.09 -36.44
N VAL A 679 -14.51 1.77 -35.86
CA VAL A 679 -14.21 3.18 -36.13
C VAL A 679 -13.62 3.37 -37.52
N ILE A 680 -12.69 2.51 -37.91
CA ILE A 680 -12.08 2.52 -39.24
C ILE A 680 -13.12 2.19 -40.31
N TYR A 681 -13.93 1.16 -40.09
CA TYR A 681 -15.03 0.82 -41.01
C TYR A 681 -16.03 1.98 -41.16
N THR A 682 -16.43 2.60 -40.05
CA THR A 682 -17.35 3.75 -40.05
C THR A 682 -16.75 4.95 -40.80
N SER A 683 -15.44 5.20 -40.65
CA SER A 683 -14.76 6.29 -41.34
C SER A 683 -14.71 6.09 -42.86
N ILE A 684 -14.48 4.85 -43.32
CA ILE A 684 -14.51 4.48 -44.74
C ILE A 684 -15.94 4.65 -45.30
N ILE A 685 -16.94 4.15 -44.56
CA ILE A 685 -18.37 4.28 -44.94
C ILE A 685 -18.77 5.75 -45.06
N ASP A 686 -18.39 6.60 -44.09
CA ASP A 686 -18.66 8.05 -44.13
C ASP A 686 -18.07 8.73 -45.37
N MET A 687 -16.87 8.33 -45.75
CA MET A 687 -16.24 8.82 -46.97
C MET A 687 -16.96 8.36 -48.23
N CYS A 688 -17.33 7.10 -48.33
CA CYS A 688 -18.13 6.59 -49.45
C CYS A 688 -19.45 7.36 -49.57
N CYS A 689 -20.12 7.62 -48.43
CA CYS A 689 -21.34 8.43 -48.36
C CYS A 689 -21.10 9.89 -48.81
N LYS A 690 -20.05 10.56 -48.32
CA LYS A 690 -19.69 11.94 -48.73
C LYS A 690 -19.29 12.06 -50.19
N ALA A 691 -18.66 11.03 -50.76
CA ALA A 691 -18.33 10.95 -52.18
C ALA A 691 -19.55 10.60 -53.07
N GLY A 692 -20.73 10.37 -52.47
CA GLY A 692 -21.95 9.97 -53.18
C GLY A 692 -21.98 8.50 -53.64
N ASN A 693 -20.99 7.68 -53.25
CA ASN A 693 -20.88 6.29 -53.66
C ASN A 693 -21.52 5.34 -52.64
N VAL A 694 -22.85 5.37 -52.58
CA VAL A 694 -23.66 4.58 -51.62
C VAL A 694 -23.46 3.06 -51.78
N LYS A 695 -23.18 2.57 -53.00
CA LYS A 695 -22.98 1.13 -53.26
C LYS A 695 -21.73 0.58 -52.57
N GLU A 696 -20.62 1.33 -52.61
CA GLU A 696 -19.39 0.95 -51.89
C GLU A 696 -19.59 1.00 -50.38
N ALA A 697 -20.35 1.97 -49.87
CA ALA A 697 -20.69 2.05 -48.45
C ALA A 697 -21.37 0.75 -47.95
N PHE A 698 -22.30 0.19 -48.73
CA PHE A 698 -22.96 -1.07 -48.39
C PHE A 698 -22.03 -2.28 -48.45
N LEU A 699 -21.08 -2.33 -49.39
CA LEU A 699 -20.09 -3.40 -49.45
C LEU A 699 -19.23 -3.42 -48.18
N PHE A 700 -18.79 -2.25 -47.72
CA PHE A 700 -18.02 -2.13 -46.47
C PHE A 700 -18.85 -2.43 -45.22
N LEU A 701 -20.14 -2.06 -45.20
CA LEU A 701 -21.05 -2.44 -44.11
C LEU A 701 -21.23 -3.97 -44.00
N ASN A 702 -21.44 -4.65 -45.13
CA ASN A 702 -21.57 -6.11 -45.15
C ASN A 702 -20.27 -6.79 -44.73
N LYS A 703 -19.12 -6.26 -45.17
CA LYS A 703 -17.81 -6.75 -44.75
C LYS A 703 -17.58 -6.56 -43.25
N MET A 704 -17.96 -5.41 -42.70
CA MET A 704 -17.89 -5.12 -41.27
C MET A 704 -18.67 -6.15 -40.44
N ILE A 705 -19.91 -6.48 -40.86
CA ILE A 705 -20.74 -7.51 -40.21
C ILE A 705 -20.11 -8.90 -40.35
N GLY A 706 -19.58 -9.24 -41.53
CA GLY A 706 -18.91 -10.52 -41.79
C GLY A 706 -17.65 -10.73 -40.95
N ASP A 707 -16.91 -9.66 -40.66
CA ASP A 707 -15.71 -9.67 -39.80
C ASP A 707 -16.05 -9.71 -38.30
N GLY A 708 -17.35 -9.73 -37.94
CA GLY A 708 -17.82 -9.76 -36.56
C GLY A 708 -17.85 -8.39 -35.86
N CYS A 709 -17.68 -7.29 -36.60
CA CYS A 709 -17.80 -5.93 -36.08
C CYS A 709 -19.26 -5.48 -36.22
N LEU A 710 -19.93 -5.19 -35.10
CA LEU A 710 -21.32 -4.74 -35.13
C LEU A 710 -21.41 -3.22 -35.38
N PRO A 711 -22.31 -2.75 -36.26
CA PRO A 711 -22.58 -1.33 -36.47
C PRO A 711 -23.00 -0.64 -35.16
N ASN A 712 -22.45 0.53 -34.89
CA ASN A 712 -22.83 1.36 -33.76
C ASN A 712 -23.74 2.51 -34.21
N VAL A 713 -24.23 3.31 -33.23
CA VAL A 713 -25.09 4.48 -33.49
C VAL A 713 -24.48 5.42 -34.53
N VAL A 714 -23.16 5.64 -34.48
CA VAL A 714 -22.45 6.52 -35.43
C VAL A 714 -22.46 5.93 -36.84
N THR A 715 -22.23 4.62 -36.99
CA THR A 715 -22.31 3.94 -38.30
C THR A 715 -23.68 4.11 -38.93
N TYR A 716 -24.76 3.90 -38.17
CA TYR A 716 -26.13 4.10 -38.67
C TYR A 716 -26.40 5.57 -39.03
N ASN A 717 -25.98 6.53 -38.21
CA ASN A 717 -26.16 7.95 -38.48
C ASN A 717 -25.45 8.40 -39.76
N VAL A 718 -24.22 7.94 -39.97
CA VAL A 718 -23.45 8.21 -41.18
C VAL A 718 -24.16 7.67 -42.42
N LEU A 719 -24.65 6.43 -42.37
CA LEU A 719 -25.39 5.81 -43.46
C LEU A 719 -26.69 6.55 -43.76
N ILE A 720 -27.48 6.86 -42.72
CA ILE A 720 -28.73 7.62 -42.84
C ILE A 720 -28.46 8.98 -43.49
N ASN A 721 -27.47 9.74 -43.02
CA ASN A 721 -27.09 11.03 -43.61
C ASN A 721 -26.65 10.89 -45.07
N GLY A 722 -25.83 9.88 -45.38
CA GLY A 722 -25.40 9.59 -46.75
C GLY A 722 -26.55 9.23 -47.69
N LEU A 723 -27.50 8.42 -47.22
CA LEU A 723 -28.68 8.01 -47.98
C LEU A 723 -29.66 9.16 -48.18
N CYS A 724 -29.85 10.00 -47.17
CA CYS A 724 -30.61 11.25 -47.25
C CYS A 724 -30.02 12.17 -48.32
N LYS A 725 -28.69 12.36 -48.36
CA LYS A 725 -28.03 13.17 -49.40
C LYS A 725 -28.12 12.57 -50.81
N ALA A 726 -28.25 11.26 -50.90
CA ALA A 726 -28.44 10.52 -52.15
C ALA A 726 -29.93 10.35 -52.55
N ASP A 727 -30.85 11.06 -51.88
CA ASP A 727 -32.29 11.06 -52.14
C ASP A 727 -32.95 9.67 -52.02
N SER A 728 -32.37 8.79 -51.20
CA SER A 728 -32.82 7.40 -50.99
C SER A 728 -33.44 7.22 -49.60
N VAL A 729 -34.50 7.98 -49.32
CA VAL A 729 -35.11 8.12 -47.98
C VAL A 729 -35.74 6.81 -47.47
N ASP A 730 -36.42 6.06 -48.34
CA ASP A 730 -37.09 4.81 -47.93
C ASP A 730 -36.09 3.83 -47.29
N THR A 731 -34.88 3.78 -47.83
CA THR A 731 -33.79 2.97 -47.27
C THR A 731 -33.23 3.55 -45.98
N ALA A 732 -33.17 4.88 -45.84
CA ALA A 732 -32.73 5.54 -44.61
C ALA A 732 -33.72 5.28 -43.45
N GLU A 733 -35.03 5.30 -43.72
CA GLU A 733 -36.05 4.94 -42.72
C GLU A 733 -35.95 3.49 -42.26
N LEU A 734 -35.62 2.57 -43.18
CA LEU A 734 -35.40 1.16 -42.85
C LEU A 734 -34.24 0.99 -41.85
N PHE A 735 -33.12 1.71 -42.08
CA PHE A 735 -31.98 1.71 -41.14
C PHE A 735 -32.32 2.33 -39.80
N CYS A 736 -33.16 3.36 -39.76
CA CYS A 736 -33.67 3.93 -38.50
C CYS A 736 -34.53 2.93 -37.72
N LYS A 737 -35.37 2.14 -38.41
CA LYS A 737 -36.15 1.05 -37.79
C LYS A 737 -35.24 -0.08 -37.29
N GLU A 738 -34.21 -0.45 -38.05
CA GLU A 738 -33.24 -1.46 -37.63
C GLU A 738 -32.47 -1.01 -36.37
N MET A 739 -32.11 0.27 -36.30
CA MET A 739 -31.46 0.88 -35.14
C MET A 739 -32.31 0.70 -33.87
N LEU A 740 -33.63 0.95 -33.94
CA LEU A 740 -34.57 0.74 -32.84
C LEU A 740 -34.69 -0.73 -32.42
N ILE A 741 -34.74 -1.67 -33.38
CA ILE A 741 -34.81 -3.11 -33.11
C ILE A 741 -33.56 -3.59 -32.34
N ARG A 742 -32.39 -3.02 -32.64
CA ARG A 742 -31.14 -3.31 -31.94
C ARG A 742 -30.99 -2.56 -30.60
N SER A 743 -32.08 -1.98 -30.08
CA SER A 743 -32.13 -1.22 -28.82
C SER A 743 -31.28 0.06 -28.81
N PHE A 744 -30.97 0.63 -29.98
CA PHE A 744 -30.35 1.95 -30.07
C PHE A 744 -31.44 3.02 -30.28
N SER A 745 -31.38 4.10 -29.51
CA SER A 745 -32.29 5.25 -29.67
C SER A 745 -31.74 6.23 -30.72
N PRO A 746 -32.54 6.65 -31.71
CA PRO A 746 -32.21 7.75 -32.60
C PRO A 746 -31.85 8.99 -31.79
N ASN A 747 -30.77 9.65 -32.18
CA ASN A 747 -30.29 10.84 -31.49
C ASN A 747 -30.51 12.11 -32.32
N GLU A 748 -30.08 13.25 -31.79
CA GLU A 748 -30.20 14.56 -32.43
C GLU A 748 -29.61 14.57 -33.86
N VAL A 749 -28.54 13.80 -34.10
CA VAL A 749 -27.89 13.69 -35.41
C VAL A 749 -28.70 12.83 -36.38
N THR A 750 -29.35 11.76 -35.90
CA THR A 750 -30.24 10.92 -36.71
C THR A 750 -31.42 11.75 -37.22
N TYR A 751 -32.14 12.41 -36.31
CA TYR A 751 -33.28 13.25 -36.68
C TYR A 751 -32.84 14.50 -37.43
N GLY A 752 -31.70 15.09 -37.08
CA GLY A 752 -31.10 16.22 -37.80
C GLY A 752 -30.78 15.90 -39.27
N SER A 753 -30.39 14.66 -39.58
CA SER A 753 -30.14 14.23 -40.97
C SER A 753 -31.44 14.16 -41.78
N PHE A 754 -32.53 13.67 -41.19
CA PHE A 754 -33.86 13.71 -41.81
C PHE A 754 -34.40 15.16 -41.93
N LEU A 755 -34.15 16.00 -40.94
CA LEU A 755 -34.49 17.43 -40.99
C LEU A 755 -33.73 18.15 -42.12
N ASP A 756 -32.43 17.91 -42.27
CA ASP A 756 -31.63 18.51 -43.35
C ASP A 756 -32.12 18.04 -44.73
N TYR A 757 -32.49 16.76 -44.85
CA TYR A 757 -33.14 16.24 -46.06
C TYR A 757 -34.45 16.96 -46.38
N LEU A 758 -35.38 17.02 -45.42
CA LEU A 758 -36.69 17.65 -45.61
C LEU A 758 -36.56 19.15 -45.91
N SER A 759 -35.60 19.81 -45.26
CA SER A 759 -35.22 21.21 -45.47
C SER A 759 -34.64 21.45 -46.87
N MET A 760 -33.73 20.58 -47.34
CA MET A 760 -33.17 20.61 -48.70
C MET A 760 -34.22 20.32 -49.77
N GLY A 761 -35.16 19.41 -49.51
CA GLY A 761 -36.28 19.06 -50.39
C GLY A 761 -37.42 20.08 -50.40
N GLY A 762 -37.38 21.11 -49.53
CA GLY A 762 -38.40 22.17 -49.44
C GLY A 762 -39.68 21.78 -48.68
N ASN A 763 -39.73 20.59 -48.09
CA ASN A 763 -40.88 20.05 -47.35
C ASN A 763 -40.92 20.57 -45.89
N MET A 764 -41.04 21.88 -45.71
CA MET A 764 -40.90 22.51 -44.39
C MET A 764 -42.04 22.18 -43.40
N GLU A 765 -43.22 21.80 -43.88
CA GLU A 765 -44.33 21.41 -42.98
C GLU A 765 -44.03 20.11 -42.24
N GLU A 766 -43.50 19.10 -42.95
CA GLU A 766 -43.06 17.84 -42.34
C GLU A 766 -41.81 18.03 -41.48
N ALA A 767 -40.89 18.92 -41.89
CA ALA A 767 -39.72 19.27 -41.08
C ALA A 767 -40.13 19.89 -39.71
N LEU A 768 -41.11 20.80 -39.69
CA LEU A 768 -41.64 21.37 -38.45
C LEU A 768 -42.37 20.34 -37.57
N LYS A 769 -43.07 19.37 -38.18
CA LYS A 769 -43.68 18.27 -37.42
C LYS A 769 -42.62 17.40 -36.75
N LEU A 770 -41.55 17.06 -37.48
CA LEU A 770 -40.44 16.29 -36.95
C LEU A 770 -39.74 17.06 -35.81
N HIS A 771 -39.50 18.35 -35.97
CA HIS A 771 -38.91 19.20 -34.93
C HIS A 771 -39.76 19.29 -33.66
N LYS A 772 -41.09 19.33 -33.78
CA LYS A 772 -42.00 19.27 -32.63
C LYS A 772 -41.92 17.93 -31.88
N VAL A 773 -41.67 16.83 -32.58
CA VAL A 773 -41.39 15.53 -31.93
C VAL A 773 -40.05 15.59 -31.20
N MET A 774 -39.02 16.16 -31.83
CA MET A 774 -37.71 16.34 -31.21
C MET A 774 -37.76 17.21 -29.94
N LEU A 775 -38.57 18.28 -29.93
CA LEU A 775 -38.76 19.13 -28.75
C LEU A 775 -39.41 18.37 -27.58
N LYS A 776 -40.37 17.48 -27.85
CA LYS A 776 -41.01 16.64 -26.82
C LYS A 776 -40.04 15.61 -26.22
N GLU A 777 -39.12 15.10 -27.04
CA GLU A 777 -38.11 14.14 -26.61
C GLU A 777 -36.82 14.82 -26.09
N LEU A 778 -36.79 16.15 -25.99
CA LEU A 778 -35.61 16.94 -25.57
C LEU A 778 -34.37 16.71 -26.45
N LEU A 779 -34.57 16.45 -27.74
CA LEU A 779 -33.51 16.20 -28.74
C LEU A 779 -33.23 17.40 -29.65
N ALA A 780 -33.92 18.53 -29.44
CA ALA A 780 -33.71 19.73 -30.23
C ALA A 780 -32.52 20.52 -29.70
N ASN A 781 -31.62 20.93 -30.60
CA ASN A 781 -30.42 21.70 -30.27
C ASN A 781 -30.26 22.88 -31.24
N THR A 782 -29.23 23.71 -31.02
CA THR A 782 -28.95 24.87 -31.90
C THR A 782 -28.77 24.48 -33.37
N VAL A 783 -28.19 23.31 -33.65
CA VAL A 783 -27.95 22.83 -35.02
C VAL A 783 -29.25 22.46 -35.72
N THR A 784 -30.21 21.82 -35.05
CA THR A 784 -31.51 21.45 -35.65
C THR A 784 -32.35 22.69 -35.96
N TYR A 785 -32.32 23.70 -35.09
CA TYR A 785 -32.87 25.03 -35.38
C TYR A 785 -32.16 25.69 -36.57
N ASN A 786 -30.83 25.67 -36.63
CA ASN A 786 -30.06 26.24 -37.74
C ASN A 786 -30.39 25.58 -39.09
N ILE A 787 -30.64 24.27 -39.11
CA ILE A 787 -31.07 23.53 -40.32
C ILE A 787 -32.44 24.04 -40.81
N LEU A 788 -33.38 24.26 -39.90
CA LEU A 788 -34.72 24.79 -40.23
C LEU A 788 -34.68 26.25 -40.67
N ILE A 789 -33.95 27.10 -39.93
CA ILE A 789 -33.74 28.51 -40.27
C ILE A 789 -33.15 28.60 -41.68
N LYS A 790 -32.11 27.81 -41.98
CA LYS A 790 -31.51 27.74 -43.31
C LYS A 790 -32.50 27.27 -44.39
N GLY A 791 -33.37 26.32 -44.08
CA GLY A 791 -34.45 25.85 -44.96
C GLY A 791 -35.44 26.94 -45.31
N PHE A 792 -35.96 27.65 -44.30
CA PHE A 792 -36.88 28.77 -44.50
C PHE A 792 -36.22 29.95 -45.23
N CYS A 793 -34.95 30.26 -44.91
CA CYS A 793 -34.17 31.27 -45.63
C CYS A 793 -34.03 30.93 -47.12
N ARG A 794 -33.74 29.68 -47.47
CA ARG A 794 -33.64 29.24 -48.88
C ARG A 794 -34.92 29.41 -49.66
N LEU A 795 -36.07 29.17 -49.03
CA LEU A 795 -37.40 29.38 -49.60
C LEU A 795 -37.85 30.85 -49.60
N GLY A 796 -37.03 31.78 -49.10
CA GLY A 796 -37.37 33.20 -48.99
C GLY A 796 -38.39 33.53 -47.90
N ARG A 797 -38.71 32.58 -47.01
CA ARG A 797 -39.66 32.71 -45.91
C ARG A 797 -38.97 33.27 -44.65
N THR A 798 -38.46 34.49 -44.73
CA THR A 798 -37.64 35.10 -43.68
C THR A 798 -38.37 35.37 -42.37
N LYS A 799 -39.69 35.60 -42.41
CA LYS A 799 -40.51 35.77 -41.19
C LYS A 799 -40.54 34.50 -40.34
N ASP A 800 -40.85 33.37 -40.95
CA ASP A 800 -40.88 32.07 -40.24
C ASP A 800 -39.50 31.69 -39.69
N ALA A 801 -38.43 32.07 -40.42
CA ALA A 801 -37.05 31.87 -39.95
C ALA A 801 -36.71 32.74 -38.72
N ASN A 802 -37.22 33.97 -38.67
CA ASN A 802 -37.05 34.86 -37.53
C ASN A 802 -37.90 34.42 -36.33
N ASP A 803 -39.11 33.90 -36.57
CA ASP A 803 -39.97 33.34 -35.52
C ASP A 803 -39.31 32.11 -34.87
N LEU A 804 -38.63 31.26 -35.65
CA LEU A 804 -37.84 30.14 -35.11
C LEU A 804 -36.65 30.58 -34.25
N LEU A 805 -36.01 31.71 -34.57
CA LEU A 805 -34.94 32.27 -33.75
C LEU A 805 -35.47 32.70 -32.36
N VAL A 806 -36.67 33.26 -32.32
CA VAL A 806 -37.34 33.65 -31.06
C VAL A 806 -37.87 32.42 -30.30
N GLU A 807 -38.42 31.43 -31.01
CA GLU A 807 -38.86 30.17 -30.41
C GLU A 807 -37.69 29.44 -29.74
N MET A 808 -36.49 29.52 -30.33
CA MET A 808 -35.28 28.94 -29.76
C MET A 808 -34.99 29.49 -28.35
N ASP A 809 -35.07 30.81 -28.17
CA ASP A 809 -34.91 31.45 -26.85
C ASP A 809 -35.99 30.99 -25.85
N SER A 810 -37.24 30.89 -26.30
CA SER A 810 -38.37 30.49 -25.44
C SER A 810 -38.26 29.05 -24.93
N ASN A 811 -37.52 28.19 -25.64
CA ASN A 811 -37.25 26.81 -25.28
C ASN A 811 -35.95 26.64 -24.47
N GLY A 812 -35.32 27.74 -24.03
CA GLY A 812 -34.11 27.70 -23.20
C GLY A 812 -32.81 27.41 -23.96
N LEU A 813 -32.82 27.49 -25.30
CA LEU A 813 -31.63 27.35 -26.13
C LEU A 813 -31.18 28.74 -26.63
N SER A 814 -29.89 29.05 -26.52
CA SER A 814 -29.35 30.33 -26.98
C SER A 814 -28.89 30.24 -28.44
N PRO A 815 -29.39 31.10 -29.36
CA PRO A 815 -28.91 31.19 -30.73
C PRO A 815 -27.40 31.44 -30.80
N ASP A 816 -26.73 30.79 -31.76
CA ASP A 816 -25.30 30.95 -31.98
C ASP A 816 -25.00 31.93 -33.12
N CYS A 817 -23.71 32.23 -33.34
CA CYS A 817 -23.27 33.09 -34.45
C CYS A 817 -23.72 32.55 -35.82
N VAL A 818 -23.88 31.22 -35.96
CA VAL A 818 -24.35 30.58 -37.20
C VAL A 818 -25.83 30.85 -37.45
N SER A 819 -26.67 30.83 -36.40
CA SER A 819 -28.09 31.20 -36.47
C SER A 819 -28.25 32.63 -37.00
N TYR A 820 -27.54 33.58 -36.39
CA TYR A 820 -27.59 34.99 -36.77
C TYR A 820 -26.98 35.23 -38.16
N SER A 821 -25.80 34.69 -38.46
CA SER A 821 -25.13 34.88 -39.75
C SER A 821 -25.95 34.32 -40.93
N THR A 822 -26.66 33.20 -40.74
CA THR A 822 -27.51 32.62 -41.78
C THR A 822 -28.70 33.53 -42.12
N LEU A 823 -29.35 34.12 -41.10
CA LEU A 823 -30.42 35.09 -41.29
C LEU A 823 -29.90 36.41 -41.88
N ILE A 824 -28.80 36.93 -41.33
CA ILE A 824 -28.14 38.16 -41.82
C ILE A 824 -27.77 38.02 -43.29
N HIS A 825 -27.22 36.88 -43.70
CA HIS A 825 -26.91 36.58 -45.10
C HIS A 825 -28.16 36.65 -45.99
N GLU A 826 -29.27 36.05 -45.56
CA GLU A 826 -30.50 36.07 -46.34
C GLU A 826 -31.11 37.48 -46.44
N TYR A 827 -31.15 38.24 -45.35
CA TYR A 827 -31.59 39.64 -45.38
C TYR A 827 -30.67 40.51 -46.26
N CYS A 828 -29.36 40.26 -46.23
CA CYS A 828 -28.40 40.91 -47.14
C CYS A 828 -28.64 40.53 -48.60
N ARG A 829 -28.94 39.25 -48.89
CA ARG A 829 -29.28 38.76 -50.25
C ARG A 829 -30.57 39.37 -50.77
N MET A 830 -31.56 39.57 -49.91
CA MET A 830 -32.87 40.17 -50.23
C MET A 830 -32.83 41.72 -50.29
N GLY A 831 -31.70 42.35 -49.94
CA GLY A 831 -31.51 43.80 -49.98
C GLY A 831 -32.01 44.57 -48.74
N ASP A 832 -32.52 43.87 -47.72
CA ASP A 832 -33.02 44.50 -46.49
C ASP A 832 -31.92 44.64 -45.44
N LEU A 833 -31.07 45.65 -45.65
CA LEU A 833 -29.98 45.96 -44.73
C LEU A 833 -30.46 46.38 -43.34
N ARG A 834 -31.70 46.87 -43.16
CA ARG A 834 -32.14 47.38 -41.85
C ARG A 834 -32.32 46.25 -40.85
N GLU A 835 -33.02 45.19 -41.27
CA GLU A 835 -33.21 44.02 -40.42
C GLU A 835 -31.90 43.23 -40.23
N ALA A 836 -31.03 43.19 -41.25
CA ALA A 836 -29.69 42.61 -41.11
C ALA A 836 -28.85 43.30 -40.01
N PHE A 837 -28.85 44.65 -39.96
CA PHE A 837 -28.14 45.40 -38.92
C PHE A 837 -28.80 45.25 -37.54
N LYS A 838 -30.12 45.13 -37.44
CA LYS A 838 -30.79 44.85 -36.15
C LYS A 838 -30.39 43.48 -35.59
N LEU A 839 -30.31 42.46 -36.44
CA LEU A 839 -29.84 41.13 -36.03
C LEU A 839 -28.37 41.16 -35.62
N TRP A 840 -27.54 41.96 -36.30
CA TRP A 840 -26.15 42.20 -35.94
C TRP A 840 -26.00 42.85 -34.56
N ASP A 841 -26.77 43.91 -34.29
CA ASP A 841 -26.72 44.60 -33.00
C ASP A 841 -27.25 43.70 -31.87
N SER A 842 -28.32 42.93 -32.13
CA SER A 842 -28.85 41.91 -31.20
C SER A 842 -27.82 40.84 -30.84
N MET A 843 -27.02 40.40 -31.82
CA MET A 843 -25.93 39.45 -31.59
C MET A 843 -24.83 40.04 -30.69
N LEU A 844 -24.45 41.31 -30.89
CA LEU A 844 -23.45 42.00 -30.08
C LEU A 844 -23.92 42.27 -28.65
N GLU A 845 -25.18 42.66 -28.45
CA GLU A 845 -25.77 42.89 -27.12
C GLU A 845 -25.78 41.62 -26.25
N ARG A 846 -25.88 40.45 -26.89
CA ARG A 846 -25.80 39.14 -26.22
C ARG A 846 -24.37 38.70 -25.90
N GLY A 847 -23.36 39.52 -26.21
CA GLY A 847 -21.95 39.21 -25.97
C GLY A 847 -21.38 38.15 -26.92
N LEU A 848 -22.09 37.79 -28.00
CA LEU A 848 -21.59 36.88 -29.01
C LEU A 848 -20.55 37.60 -29.88
N LYS A 849 -19.34 37.04 -29.97
CA LYS A 849 -18.31 37.56 -30.86
C LYS A 849 -18.65 37.18 -32.31
N PRO A 850 -18.81 38.15 -33.23
CA PRO A 850 -19.05 37.84 -34.64
C PRO A 850 -17.87 37.07 -35.23
N ASP A 851 -18.15 36.05 -36.04
CA ASP A 851 -17.13 35.33 -36.79
C ASP A 851 -16.76 36.04 -38.12
N GLU A 852 -15.65 35.59 -38.72
CA GLU A 852 -15.16 36.13 -40.01
C GLU A 852 -16.22 36.03 -41.12
N ALA A 853 -17.03 34.97 -41.09
CA ALA A 853 -18.11 34.76 -42.05
C ALA A 853 -19.20 35.82 -41.90
N ALA A 854 -19.65 36.12 -40.68
CA ALA A 854 -20.67 37.13 -40.42
C ALA A 854 -20.22 38.53 -40.87
N TYR A 855 -18.96 38.92 -40.57
CA TYR A 855 -18.38 40.18 -41.08
C TYR A 855 -18.32 40.20 -42.61
N SER A 856 -17.79 39.14 -43.23
CA SER A 856 -17.64 39.05 -44.68
C SER A 856 -18.99 39.10 -45.40
N LEU A 857 -20.01 38.45 -44.85
CA LEU A 857 -21.36 38.41 -45.42
C LEU A 857 -22.07 39.76 -45.29
N LEU A 858 -21.93 40.45 -44.15
CA LEU A 858 -22.51 41.79 -43.93
C LEU A 858 -21.80 42.87 -44.78
N ILE A 859 -20.47 42.79 -44.90
CA ILE A 859 -19.66 43.66 -45.78
C ILE A 859 -20.06 43.44 -47.23
N ARG A 860 -20.15 42.19 -47.68
CA ARG A 860 -20.61 41.84 -49.04
C ARG A 860 -22.02 42.35 -49.29
N GLY A 861 -22.93 42.18 -48.34
CA GLY A 861 -24.30 42.72 -48.39
C GLY A 861 -24.34 44.25 -48.48
N CYS A 862 -23.47 44.95 -47.77
CA CYS A 862 -23.34 46.40 -47.86
C CYS A 862 -22.77 46.86 -49.21
N CYS A 863 -21.79 46.14 -49.77
CA CYS A 863 -21.21 46.42 -51.08
C CYS A 863 -22.23 46.23 -52.21
N VAL A 864 -22.96 45.11 -52.21
CA VAL A 864 -23.99 44.79 -53.23
C VAL A 864 -25.13 45.83 -53.22
N ASN A 865 -25.48 46.37 -52.07
CA ASN A 865 -26.54 47.38 -51.91
C ASN A 865 -26.02 48.84 -51.96
N GLY A 866 -24.75 49.07 -52.32
CA GLY A 866 -24.17 50.40 -52.55
C GLY A 866 -23.84 51.23 -51.30
N ASN A 867 -23.80 50.64 -50.10
CA ASN A 867 -23.56 51.35 -48.84
C ASN A 867 -22.09 51.28 -48.38
N MET A 868 -21.19 51.83 -49.19
CA MET A 868 -19.73 51.71 -49.02
C MET A 868 -19.20 52.26 -47.69
N LYS A 869 -19.80 53.31 -47.13
CA LYS A 869 -19.35 53.90 -45.85
C LYS A 869 -19.48 52.95 -44.67
N LYS A 870 -20.57 52.17 -44.61
CA LYS A 870 -20.77 51.18 -43.55
C LYS A 870 -19.89 49.95 -43.77
N ALA A 871 -19.66 49.54 -45.02
CA ALA A 871 -18.75 48.45 -45.36
C ALA A 871 -17.31 48.73 -44.86
N PHE A 872 -16.77 49.93 -45.10
CA PHE A 872 -15.45 50.31 -44.60
C PHE A 872 -15.38 50.36 -43.07
N LYS A 873 -16.44 50.83 -42.39
CA LYS A 873 -16.47 50.85 -40.93
C LYS A 873 -16.45 49.43 -40.33
N LEU A 874 -17.23 48.51 -40.90
CA LEU A 874 -17.24 47.10 -40.50
C LEU A 874 -15.88 46.43 -40.77
N GLN A 875 -15.22 46.79 -41.86
CA GLN A 875 -13.87 46.30 -42.17
C GLN A 875 -12.84 46.79 -41.14
N ASP A 876 -12.90 48.05 -40.72
CA ASP A 876 -12.00 48.59 -39.70
C ASP A 876 -12.27 47.99 -38.31
N GLU A 877 -13.53 47.68 -37.99
CA GLU A 877 -13.90 46.94 -36.78
C GLU A 877 -13.37 45.50 -36.82
N MET A 878 -13.53 44.80 -37.95
CA MET A 878 -12.99 43.45 -38.17
C MET A 878 -11.46 43.41 -38.02
N ARG A 879 -10.74 44.44 -38.52
CA ARG A 879 -9.27 44.58 -38.38
C ARG A 879 -8.81 44.75 -36.93
N LYS A 880 -9.65 45.26 -36.03
CA LYS A 880 -9.31 45.46 -34.61
C LYS A 880 -9.58 44.22 -33.77
N THR A 881 -10.45 43.32 -34.22
CA THR A 881 -10.89 42.14 -33.47
C THR A 881 -10.23 40.83 -33.91
N ILE A 882 -9.63 40.74 -35.11
CA ILE A 882 -9.06 39.51 -35.66
C ILE A 882 -7.56 39.69 -35.99
N ASN A 883 -6.70 38.78 -35.50
CA ASN A 883 -5.24 38.78 -35.71
C ASN A 883 -4.88 38.49 -37.19
N TRP A 884 -4.03 39.32 -37.80
CA TRP A 884 -3.92 39.51 -39.26
C TRP A 884 -2.65 38.91 -39.90
N ASP A 885 -2.57 37.59 -40.06
CA ASP A 885 -1.47 36.96 -40.83
C ASP A 885 -1.92 36.09 -42.04
N VAL A 886 -3.23 35.94 -42.32
CA VAL A 886 -3.71 34.96 -43.34
C VAL A 886 -4.59 35.56 -44.46
N CYS A 887 -5.00 36.83 -44.39
CA CYS A 887 -6.18 37.31 -45.13
C CYS A 887 -5.96 38.09 -46.45
N ASP A 888 -4.77 38.12 -47.04
CA ASP A 888 -4.53 38.86 -48.30
C ASP A 888 -5.12 38.17 -49.56
N SER A 889 -5.59 36.92 -49.46
CA SER A 889 -6.00 36.12 -50.64
C SER A 889 -7.47 36.28 -51.07
N LEU A 890 -8.38 36.75 -50.21
CA LEU A 890 -9.81 36.81 -50.52
C LEU A 890 -10.30 38.20 -50.97
N ILE A 891 -9.57 39.26 -50.64
CA ILE A 891 -9.98 40.66 -50.91
C ILE A 891 -9.57 41.10 -52.32
N SER A 892 -8.49 40.56 -52.88
CA SER A 892 -8.07 40.88 -54.25
C SER A 892 -9.01 40.35 -55.34
N ALA A 893 -9.83 39.34 -55.06
CA ALA A 893 -10.71 38.72 -56.04
C ALA A 893 -12.08 39.41 -56.21
N SER A 894 -12.53 40.21 -55.23
CA SER A 894 -13.88 40.83 -55.25
C SER A 894 -13.88 42.30 -55.68
N VAL A 895 -12.71 42.95 -55.74
CA VAL A 895 -12.57 44.35 -56.17
C VAL A 895 -12.37 44.47 -57.70
N VAL A 896 -12.23 43.36 -58.44
CA VAL A 896 -11.95 43.38 -59.90
C VAL A 896 -13.20 43.11 -60.77
N THR A 897 -14.37 42.86 -60.19
CA THR A 897 -15.62 42.68 -60.97
C THR A 897 -16.76 43.55 -60.45
N THR A 898 -16.60 44.85 -60.64
CA THR A 898 -17.66 45.87 -60.83
C THR A 898 -17.11 46.88 -61.80
#